data_AF-A0AA35TFJ5-F1
#
_entry.id   AF-A0AA35TFJ5-F1
#
_cell.length_a   1.000
_cell.length_b   1.000
_cell.length_c   1.000
_cell.angle_alpha   90.00
_cell.angle_beta   90.00
_cell.angle_gamma   90.00
#
_symmetry.space_group_name_H-M   'P 1'
#
loop_
_entity.id
_entity.type
_entity.pdbx_description
1 polymer ?
#
loop_
_entity_poly.entity_id
_entity_poly.type
_entity_poly.pdbx_seq_one_letter_code
_entity_poly.pdbx_strand_id
1 'polypeptide(L)'
;MLSFSVSLLLACLLAVCPVQRSWGAIIEVPKFHDNPVSFAFDHHPSSSAGAEPSPREWRRQAGQQPHIDGTHQFNDGYQYGTIYYAGGSSQVIVVLSYDEDNGISYRSNLYRSTNYGSTFTNINGQVGSATLFQYFYWSGDTLIFVHSTESKLSYSNDQGATFTTVDLDPPTLVTTTVVYHPTRDGWMLMRDSTRNTLYLIEDYGKILKEVQENVHFYQWGDAAWDDDDRRVYFTTMDPNPNSDIEDETVNLFVSDYPYTGGSSEFDKNLGDHDGFLLVGRYIFAQRTDDGVIGLHASDRRKPFKRAMIPVPDEHRNYLVIRINDVQALVIVEHAGGFYNLYLSDESGVYYSLSLRDLVIDSDYNIDLELIEGLNGTLVANQYTREDTSDLASSIRTVISLDNGGFWEGLLPPDEDVNGDTINCEPPNCSLHLHMDSTNYARLGVYSTESAPGIIVAHGTIGIELSINPDLFISRDGGVTWEQTLARSWGVNLADHGGLMVAAKDYHQEPSMVLKYSCNEGYSWRDFTFSSTDITIYGVVTEPGQHTTIMSFYGGSLDNFKWTIITVDFTNIFSRQCDDQDYYDWRPWDERTESQCLLGSSITIERRKPQICCLNGRDYDREFDYRICDCASEDYEWPPAAVGSSATPG
;
A
#
# COMPACT_ATOMS: atom_id res chain seq x y z
N MET A 1 32.28 -12.39 -7.75
CA MET A 1 32.67 -10.97 -7.83
C MET A 1 31.36 -10.20 -7.92
N LEU A 2 31.19 -9.27 -6.99
CA LEU A 2 29.92 -8.80 -6.43
C LEU A 2 28.96 -8.19 -7.46
N SER A 3 27.72 -8.70 -7.52
CA SER A 3 26.60 -8.04 -8.18
C SER A 3 25.89 -7.14 -7.16
N PHE A 4 26.11 -5.84 -7.31
CA PHE A 4 25.21 -4.80 -6.83
C PHE A 4 24.01 -4.77 -7.80
N SER A 5 22.80 -4.89 -7.30
CA SER A 5 21.52 -4.40 -7.86
C SER A 5 20.36 -5.12 -7.18
N VAL A 6 19.67 -4.43 -6.27
CA VAL A 6 18.20 -4.19 -6.18
C VAL A 6 18.03 -3.30 -4.94
N SER A 7 18.09 -1.99 -5.15
CA SER A 7 17.69 -0.98 -4.18
C SER A 7 16.83 -0.03 -4.98
N LEU A 8 15.49 -0.04 -4.86
CA LEU A 8 14.63 1.11 -5.25
C LEU A 8 13.09 0.96 -5.19
N LEU A 9 12.52 -0.05 -4.52
CA LEU A 9 11.08 0.00 -4.15
C LEU A 9 10.81 0.41 -2.69
N LEU A 10 11.86 0.54 -1.86
CA LEU A 10 11.75 1.00 -0.48
C LEU A 10 11.95 2.52 -0.31
N ALA A 11 12.27 3.26 -1.38
CA ALA A 11 12.62 4.68 -1.29
C ALA A 11 11.41 5.62 -1.11
N CYS A 12 10.19 5.20 -1.49
CA CYS A 12 8.97 5.99 -1.24
C CYS A 12 8.35 5.75 0.13
N LEU A 13 8.62 4.60 0.77
CA LEU A 13 8.28 4.33 2.18
C LEU A 13 9.04 5.23 3.15
N LEU A 14 10.14 5.83 2.68
CA LEU A 14 11.00 6.71 3.48
C LEU A 14 10.63 8.20 3.36
N ALA A 15 9.59 8.59 2.61
CA ALA A 15 9.19 10.01 2.54
C ALA A 15 8.46 10.50 3.81
N VAL A 16 7.93 9.59 4.63
CA VAL A 16 7.41 9.88 5.99
C VAL A 16 8.36 9.40 7.08
N CYS A 17 9.38 8.59 6.74
CA CYS A 17 10.39 8.14 7.69
C CYS A 17 11.78 7.99 7.03
N PRO A 18 12.53 9.06 6.72
CA PRO A 18 13.89 8.92 6.21
C PRO A 18 14.83 8.57 7.37
N VAL A 19 15.68 7.58 7.13
CA VAL A 19 16.76 7.07 7.99
C VAL A 19 16.29 6.15 9.13
N GLN A 20 16.52 4.83 8.98
CA GLN A 20 17.58 4.11 9.72
C GLN A 20 17.47 2.59 9.54
N ARG A 21 18.59 1.98 9.13
CA ARG A 21 18.95 0.61 9.54
C ARG A 21 19.45 0.66 10.98
N SER A 22 18.57 0.95 11.94
CA SER A 22 18.83 0.74 13.36
C SER A 22 17.91 -0.39 13.82
N TRP A 23 18.48 -1.31 14.56
CA TRP A 23 17.77 -2.40 15.21
C TRP A 23 16.80 -1.76 16.22
N GLY A 24 15.49 -2.04 16.14
CA GLY A 24 14.49 -1.55 17.12
C GLY A 24 13.45 -0.51 16.63
N ALA A 25 13.31 -0.27 15.31
CA ALA A 25 12.26 0.63 14.81
C ALA A 25 10.89 -0.09 14.67
N ILE A 26 9.83 0.48 15.28
CA ILE A 26 8.45 0.11 14.96
C ILE A 26 8.05 0.80 13.66
N ILE A 27 7.84 0.00 12.62
CA ILE A 27 7.38 0.48 11.32
C ILE A 27 5.88 0.20 11.22
N GLU A 28 5.07 1.24 11.01
CA GLU A 28 3.74 1.08 10.43
C GLU A 28 3.95 0.79 8.94
N VAL A 29 3.31 -0.27 8.44
CA VAL A 29 3.30 -0.57 7.00
C VAL A 29 2.03 0.07 6.43
N PRO A 30 2.06 1.33 5.94
CA PRO A 30 0.90 1.89 5.25
C PRO A 30 0.65 1.07 3.98
N LYS A 31 -0.61 0.67 3.74
CA LYS A 31 -1.05 0.26 2.41
C LYS A 31 -1.43 1.50 1.61
N PHE A 32 -0.76 1.65 0.47
CA PHE A 32 -0.66 2.87 -0.31
C PHE A 32 -1.76 2.96 -1.37
N HIS A 33 -2.76 3.83 -1.21
CA HIS A 33 -3.68 4.15 -2.31
C HIS A 33 -3.92 5.64 -2.63
N ASP A 34 -3.21 6.57 -1.98
CA ASP A 34 -3.32 8.01 -2.29
C ASP A 34 -1.99 8.74 -2.53
N ASN A 35 -0.88 8.01 -2.71
CA ASN A 35 0.45 8.61 -2.91
C ASN A 35 1.02 8.39 -4.33
N PRO A 36 1.96 9.25 -4.76
CA PRO A 36 2.69 9.11 -6.02
C PRO A 36 3.12 7.70 -6.37
N VAL A 37 2.97 7.33 -7.63
CA VAL A 37 3.56 6.10 -8.13
C VAL A 37 4.97 6.40 -8.66
N SER A 38 6.01 5.83 -8.03
CA SER A 38 7.43 5.97 -8.37
C SER A 38 8.01 4.65 -8.92
N PHE A 39 8.96 4.70 -9.86
CA PHE A 39 9.42 3.50 -10.61
C PHE A 39 10.92 3.49 -10.89
N ALA A 40 11.54 2.29 -10.92
CA ALA A 40 12.98 2.09 -11.16
C ALA A 40 13.40 0.65 -11.55
N PHE A 41 13.65 0.27 -12.83
CA PHE A 41 14.11 -1.12 -13.14
C PHE A 41 14.99 -1.34 -14.39
N ASP A 42 15.80 -2.42 -14.32
CA ASP A 42 16.86 -2.91 -15.24
C ASP A 42 16.38 -4.10 -16.13
N HIS A 43 17.02 -4.30 -17.31
CA HIS A 43 16.47 -5.05 -18.47
C HIS A 43 17.10 -6.45 -18.76
N HIS A 44 16.30 -7.47 -19.17
CA HIS A 44 16.72 -8.60 -20.04
C HIS A 44 15.53 -9.33 -20.76
N PRO A 45 15.69 -9.99 -21.95
CA PRO A 45 14.57 -10.29 -22.89
C PRO A 45 14.23 -11.78 -23.22
N SER A 46 13.07 -11.97 -23.91
CA SER A 46 12.59 -13.08 -24.83
C SER A 46 11.56 -14.14 -24.30
N SER A 47 10.62 -14.80 -25.03
CA SER A 47 9.80 -14.55 -26.26
C SER A 47 8.62 -15.55 -26.50
N SER A 48 7.51 -15.06 -27.11
CA SER A 48 6.47 -15.68 -28.01
C SER A 48 5.33 -16.65 -27.54
N ALA A 49 4.24 -16.70 -28.34
CA ALA A 49 2.80 -16.89 -27.99
C ALA A 49 2.04 -18.02 -28.77
N GLY A 50 0.78 -18.32 -28.36
CA GLY A 50 -0.20 -19.21 -29.04
C GLY A 50 -1.65 -19.10 -28.47
N ALA A 51 -2.70 -19.48 -29.21
CA ALA A 51 -4.05 -18.84 -29.24
C ALA A 51 -5.31 -19.68 -28.84
N GLU A 52 -6.46 -18.97 -28.71
CA GLU A 52 -7.80 -19.21 -28.09
C GLU A 52 -8.89 -20.05 -28.87
N PRO A 53 -10.02 -20.42 -28.20
CA PRO A 53 -11.35 -20.65 -28.81
C PRO A 53 -12.53 -19.77 -28.23
N SER A 54 -13.78 -19.97 -28.70
CA SER A 54 -14.65 -18.92 -29.30
C SER A 54 -15.82 -18.23 -28.50
N PRO A 55 -16.29 -17.02 -28.93
CA PRO A 55 -17.18 -16.10 -28.19
C PRO A 55 -18.55 -15.82 -28.87
N ARG A 56 -19.54 -16.71 -28.75
CA ARG A 56 -20.79 -16.60 -29.56
C ARG A 56 -21.96 -15.83 -28.96
N GLU A 57 -22.06 -15.66 -27.64
CA GLU A 57 -23.25 -15.03 -27.04
C GLU A 57 -23.04 -13.56 -26.63
N TRP A 58 -21.78 -13.14 -26.43
CA TRP A 58 -21.40 -11.78 -26.03
C TRP A 58 -21.45 -10.72 -27.16
N ARG A 59 -21.34 -11.12 -28.44
CA ARG A 59 -21.26 -10.18 -29.58
C ARG A 59 -22.50 -9.31 -29.79
N ARG A 60 -23.63 -9.61 -29.15
CA ARG A 60 -24.89 -8.88 -29.36
C ARG A 60 -25.08 -7.64 -28.48
N GLN A 61 -24.25 -7.44 -27.46
CA GLN A 61 -24.36 -6.30 -26.53
C GLN A 61 -23.24 -5.25 -26.68
N ALA A 62 -22.40 -5.35 -27.72
CA ALA A 62 -21.18 -4.54 -27.81
C ALA A 62 -21.45 -3.04 -27.96
N GLY A 63 -21.05 -2.25 -26.97
CA GLY A 63 -20.67 -0.85 -27.16
C GLY A 63 -19.53 -0.71 -28.17
N GLN A 64 -19.18 0.52 -28.53
CA GLN A 64 -18.09 0.79 -29.46
C GLN A 64 -16.73 0.43 -28.85
N GLN A 65 -15.67 0.43 -29.67
CA GLN A 65 -14.31 0.21 -29.18
C GLN A 65 -13.86 1.38 -28.28
N PRO A 66 -12.93 1.15 -27.34
CA PRO A 66 -12.28 2.22 -26.58
C PRO A 66 -11.64 3.27 -27.51
N HIS A 67 -11.50 4.49 -27.00
CA HIS A 67 -10.90 5.61 -27.73
C HIS A 67 -9.56 6.02 -27.11
N ILE A 68 -8.55 6.30 -27.94
CA ILE A 68 -7.28 6.87 -27.48
C ILE A 68 -7.46 8.39 -27.45
N ASP A 69 -7.59 8.96 -26.26
CA ASP A 69 -7.75 10.39 -26.05
C ASP A 69 -6.46 11.17 -26.34
N GLY A 70 -5.31 10.55 -26.06
CA GLY A 70 -4.02 11.18 -26.33
C GLY A 70 -2.83 10.24 -26.16
N THR A 71 -1.73 10.65 -26.77
CA THR A 71 -0.42 10.03 -26.58
C THR A 71 0.62 11.12 -26.46
N HIS A 72 1.30 11.16 -25.32
CA HIS A 72 2.35 12.13 -25.05
C HIS A 72 3.67 11.40 -24.82
N GLN A 73 4.67 11.71 -25.64
CA GLN A 73 6.03 11.23 -25.44
C GLN A 73 6.87 12.35 -24.84
N PHE A 74 7.48 12.10 -23.68
CA PHE A 74 8.38 13.03 -23.03
C PHE A 74 9.69 13.13 -23.79
N ASN A 75 10.32 14.30 -23.71
CA ASN A 75 11.58 14.57 -24.39
C ASN A 75 12.81 14.20 -23.54
N ASP A 76 12.62 13.74 -22.31
CA ASP A 76 13.66 13.16 -21.46
C ASP A 76 13.53 11.64 -21.35
N GLY A 77 14.66 11.00 -21.07
CA GLY A 77 14.77 9.57 -20.77
C GLY A 77 15.39 9.39 -19.39
N TYR A 78 14.97 10.21 -18.41
CA TYR A 78 15.42 10.07 -17.04
C TYR A 78 14.98 8.72 -16.46
N GLN A 79 15.76 8.18 -15.54
CA GLN A 79 15.57 6.82 -15.03
C GLN A 79 14.28 6.69 -14.21
N TYR A 80 13.92 7.74 -13.48
CA TYR A 80 12.77 7.73 -12.57
C TYR A 80 11.68 8.67 -13.06
N GLY A 81 10.44 8.28 -12.78
CA GLY A 81 9.26 9.08 -13.02
C GLY A 81 8.29 8.89 -11.88
N THR A 82 7.70 9.99 -11.43
CA THR A 82 6.65 9.99 -10.43
C THR A 82 5.43 10.69 -10.99
N ILE A 83 4.29 9.99 -10.99
CA ILE A 83 3.03 10.50 -11.51
C ILE A 83 2.11 10.80 -10.34
N TYR A 84 1.49 11.97 -10.40
CA TYR A 84 0.57 12.46 -9.40
C TYR A 84 -0.74 12.86 -10.04
N TYR A 85 -1.82 12.43 -9.41
CA TYR A 85 -3.17 12.71 -9.85
C TYR A 85 -3.86 13.57 -8.79
N ALA A 86 -4.40 14.72 -9.19
CA ALA A 86 -4.97 15.69 -8.25
C ALA A 86 -6.15 15.15 -7.42
N GLY A 87 -6.87 14.16 -7.98
CA GLY A 87 -8.03 13.54 -7.36
C GLY A 87 -9.23 14.51 -7.30
N GLY A 88 -10.25 14.14 -6.52
CA GLY A 88 -11.35 15.06 -6.18
C GLY A 88 -12.09 15.63 -7.39
N SER A 89 -12.31 14.81 -8.42
CA SER A 89 -12.89 15.20 -9.69
C SER A 89 -12.01 15.98 -10.69
N SER A 90 -10.76 16.27 -10.34
CA SER A 90 -9.84 17.00 -11.20
C SER A 90 -9.28 16.15 -12.33
N GLN A 91 -9.01 16.79 -13.47
CA GLN A 91 -8.35 16.18 -14.64
C GLN A 91 -6.85 16.43 -14.67
N VAL A 92 -6.31 17.00 -13.57
CA VAL A 92 -4.93 17.46 -13.50
C VAL A 92 -4.00 16.32 -13.09
N ILE A 93 -2.96 16.15 -13.88
CA ILE A 93 -1.86 15.22 -13.61
C ILE A 93 -0.56 16.02 -13.61
N VAL A 94 0.28 15.81 -12.60
CA VAL A 94 1.67 16.30 -12.63
C VAL A 94 2.61 15.11 -12.69
N VAL A 95 3.63 15.21 -13.53
CA VAL A 95 4.67 14.20 -13.67
C VAL A 95 6.00 14.85 -13.33
N LEU A 96 6.70 14.27 -12.36
CA LEU A 96 8.08 14.59 -12.04
C LEU A 96 8.96 13.49 -12.61
N SER A 97 9.74 13.76 -13.66
CA SER A 97 10.80 12.85 -14.09
C SER A 97 12.15 13.31 -13.55
N TYR A 98 13.00 12.39 -13.12
CA TYR A 98 14.29 12.75 -12.52
C TYR A 98 15.32 11.62 -12.59
N ASP A 99 16.59 12.00 -12.44
CA ASP A 99 17.67 11.07 -12.10
C ASP A 99 18.16 11.37 -10.70
N GLU A 100 18.46 10.34 -9.92
CA GLU A 100 19.00 10.45 -8.57
C GLU A 100 20.31 9.69 -8.39
N ASP A 101 21.12 10.17 -7.44
CA ASP A 101 22.30 9.48 -6.91
C ASP A 101 22.21 9.53 -5.39
N ASN A 102 22.21 8.37 -4.74
CA ASN A 102 22.01 8.21 -3.28
C ASN A 102 20.79 8.96 -2.73
N GLY A 103 19.64 8.87 -3.42
CA GLY A 103 18.37 9.50 -3.01
C GLY A 103 18.31 11.02 -3.20
N ILE A 104 19.32 11.62 -3.85
CA ILE A 104 19.33 13.05 -4.19
C ILE A 104 19.16 13.18 -5.70
N SER A 105 18.05 13.79 -6.13
CA SER A 105 17.85 14.12 -7.54
C SER A 105 18.95 15.08 -8.02
N TYR A 106 19.58 14.81 -9.16
CA TYR A 106 20.57 15.71 -9.79
C TYR A 106 20.16 16.22 -11.18
N ARG A 107 19.06 15.70 -11.74
CA ARG A 107 18.35 16.24 -12.91
C ARG A 107 16.86 15.99 -12.74
N SER A 108 16.01 16.94 -13.10
CA SER A 108 14.56 16.79 -13.00
C SER A 108 13.80 17.59 -14.06
N ASN A 109 12.62 17.11 -14.43
CA ASN A 109 11.60 17.83 -15.18
C ASN A 109 10.23 17.68 -14.53
N LEU A 110 9.51 18.79 -14.50
CA LEU A 110 8.14 18.86 -14.02
C LEU A 110 7.21 19.13 -15.19
N TYR A 111 6.23 18.25 -15.37
CA TYR A 111 5.24 18.32 -16.42
C TYR A 111 3.85 18.39 -15.83
N ARG A 112 2.94 19.13 -16.47
CA ARG A 112 1.56 19.25 -16.04
C ARG A 112 0.60 19.02 -17.20
N SER A 113 -0.44 18.23 -16.94
CA SER A 113 -1.60 18.03 -17.80
C SER A 113 -2.85 18.55 -17.10
N THR A 114 -3.84 18.99 -17.88
CA THR A 114 -5.18 19.39 -17.39
C THR A 114 -6.29 18.65 -18.13
N ASN A 115 -5.97 17.50 -18.71
CA ASN A 115 -6.86 16.72 -19.57
C ASN A 115 -6.56 15.23 -19.44
N TYR A 116 -6.52 14.69 -18.22
CA TYR A 116 -6.28 13.26 -17.97
C TYR A 116 -4.99 12.73 -18.62
N GLY A 117 -3.97 13.57 -18.78
CA GLY A 117 -2.71 13.16 -19.39
C GLY A 117 -2.69 13.05 -20.91
N SER A 118 -3.75 13.44 -21.63
CA SER A 118 -3.74 13.43 -23.10
C SER A 118 -2.63 14.32 -23.67
N THR A 119 -2.33 15.44 -22.99
CA THR A 119 -1.19 16.32 -23.31
C THR A 119 -0.52 16.85 -22.06
N PHE A 120 0.80 16.98 -22.09
CA PHE A 120 1.59 17.59 -21.01
C PHE A 120 2.36 18.82 -21.48
N THR A 121 2.55 19.76 -20.55
CA THR A 121 3.40 20.94 -20.72
C THR A 121 4.53 20.91 -19.69
N ASN A 122 5.78 21.13 -20.12
CA ASN A 122 6.90 21.31 -19.19
C ASN A 122 6.74 22.64 -18.44
N ILE A 123 6.76 22.59 -17.12
CA ILE A 123 6.54 23.72 -16.22
C ILE A 123 7.75 24.03 -15.32
N ASN A 124 8.94 23.49 -15.60
CA ASN A 124 10.16 23.76 -14.82
C ASN A 124 10.39 25.26 -14.62
N GLY A 125 10.15 26.08 -15.65
CA GLY A 125 10.35 27.53 -15.58
C GLY A 125 9.51 28.26 -14.52
N GLN A 126 8.45 27.62 -13.99
CA GLN A 126 7.63 28.19 -12.92
C GLN A 126 8.22 27.94 -11.52
N VAL A 127 9.00 26.87 -11.35
CA VAL A 127 9.57 26.43 -10.06
C VAL A 127 11.08 26.73 -9.98
N GLY A 128 11.74 26.84 -11.13
CA GLY A 128 13.17 27.09 -11.29
C GLY A 128 13.76 26.18 -12.38
N SER A 129 14.65 26.73 -13.22
CA SER A 129 15.15 26.05 -14.43
C SER A 129 16.06 24.83 -14.20
N ALA A 130 16.37 24.49 -12.95
CA ALA A 130 17.22 23.35 -12.56
C ALA A 130 16.88 22.83 -11.16
N THR A 131 15.60 22.88 -10.75
CA THR A 131 15.23 22.61 -9.36
C THR A 131 15.31 21.12 -9.04
N LEU A 132 16.29 20.75 -8.22
CA LEU A 132 16.42 19.42 -7.65
C LEU A 132 15.52 19.30 -6.43
N PHE A 133 14.70 18.27 -6.37
CA PHE A 133 13.73 18.10 -5.29
C PHE A 133 14.20 16.95 -4.38
N GLN A 134 14.11 17.17 -3.08
CA GLN A 134 14.36 16.12 -2.07
C GLN A 134 13.05 15.54 -1.56
N TYR A 135 12.06 16.42 -1.33
CA TYR A 135 10.75 16.05 -0.82
C TYR A 135 9.66 16.72 -1.66
N PHE A 136 8.60 15.97 -1.87
CA PHE A 136 7.41 16.43 -2.56
C PHE A 136 6.17 16.02 -1.76
N TYR A 137 5.14 16.87 -1.79
CA TYR A 137 3.83 16.58 -1.24
C TYR A 137 2.73 17.09 -2.14
N TRP A 138 1.68 16.29 -2.23
CA TRP A 138 0.43 16.67 -2.86
C TRP A 138 -0.72 16.32 -1.92
N SER A 139 -1.59 17.28 -1.64
CA SER A 139 -2.92 16.99 -1.13
C SER A 139 -3.94 17.97 -1.71
N GLY A 140 -5.00 17.44 -2.33
CA GLY A 140 -6.05 18.23 -2.98
C GLY A 140 -5.50 19.23 -4.02
N ASP A 141 -5.62 20.52 -3.73
CA ASP A 141 -5.12 21.59 -4.61
C ASP A 141 -3.66 21.98 -4.35
N THR A 142 -3.08 21.48 -3.26
CA THR A 142 -1.78 21.90 -2.77
C THR A 142 -0.66 20.98 -3.24
N LEU A 143 0.36 21.55 -3.89
CA LEU A 143 1.64 20.91 -4.18
C LEU A 143 2.75 21.63 -3.45
N ILE A 144 3.67 20.89 -2.85
CA ILE A 144 4.83 21.43 -2.14
C ILE A 144 6.08 20.69 -2.58
N PHE A 145 7.13 21.46 -2.83
CA PHE A 145 8.45 21.00 -3.25
C PHE A 145 9.51 21.59 -2.32
N VAL A 146 10.30 20.74 -1.68
CA VAL A 146 11.49 21.15 -0.92
C VAL A 146 12.72 20.95 -1.79
N HIS A 147 13.48 22.03 -1.96
CA HIS A 147 14.65 22.04 -2.84
C HIS A 147 15.81 21.32 -2.15
N SER A 148 16.51 20.42 -2.86
CA SER A 148 17.54 19.57 -2.26
C SER A 148 18.88 20.27 -2.03
N THR A 149 19.20 21.30 -2.83
CA THR A 149 20.48 22.01 -2.79
C THR A 149 20.37 23.45 -2.27
N GLU A 150 19.16 23.95 -2.09
CA GLU A 150 18.87 25.32 -1.69
C GLU A 150 17.91 25.28 -0.50
N SER A 151 18.11 26.13 0.52
CA SER A 151 17.14 26.28 1.61
C SER A 151 15.90 27.03 1.11
N LYS A 152 15.12 26.38 0.26
CA LYS A 152 13.95 26.91 -0.43
C LYS A 152 12.82 25.90 -0.46
N LEU A 153 11.61 26.44 -0.43
CA LEU A 153 10.36 25.70 -0.60
C LEU A 153 9.56 26.36 -1.72
N SER A 154 9.08 25.57 -2.66
CA SER A 154 8.11 26.01 -3.67
C SER A 154 6.77 25.35 -3.42
N TYR A 155 5.69 26.10 -3.51
CA TYR A 155 4.35 25.54 -3.39
C TYR A 155 3.37 26.11 -4.40
N SER A 156 2.30 25.38 -4.64
CA SER A 156 1.12 25.75 -5.42
C SER A 156 -0.11 25.38 -4.63
N ASN A 157 -1.17 26.19 -4.72
CA ASN A 157 -2.49 25.92 -4.12
C ASN A 157 -3.59 25.92 -5.19
N ASP A 158 -3.21 25.63 -6.44
CA ASP A 158 -4.07 25.64 -7.62
C ASP A 158 -3.73 24.47 -8.56
N GLN A 159 -3.38 23.32 -7.96
CA GLN A 159 -3.04 22.08 -8.66
C GLN A 159 -1.88 22.27 -9.66
N GLY A 160 -0.86 23.04 -9.26
CA GLY A 160 0.34 23.29 -10.05
C GLY A 160 0.15 24.27 -11.21
N ALA A 161 -0.90 25.09 -11.21
CA ALA A 161 -1.10 26.10 -12.25
C ALA A 161 -0.20 27.32 -12.04
N THR A 162 0.07 27.70 -10.78
CA THR A 162 1.01 28.75 -10.38
C THR A 162 1.84 28.33 -9.18
N PHE A 163 3.09 28.80 -9.12
CA PHE A 163 4.03 28.48 -8.06
C PHE A 163 4.54 29.72 -7.34
N THR A 164 4.67 29.61 -6.03
CA THR A 164 5.35 30.58 -5.16
C THR A 164 6.56 29.92 -4.53
N THR A 165 7.73 30.56 -4.63
CA THR A 165 8.96 30.08 -3.99
C THR A 165 9.32 30.97 -2.81
N VAL A 166 9.69 30.32 -1.71
CA VAL A 166 9.99 30.91 -0.41
C VAL A 166 11.40 30.51 0.00
N ASP A 167 12.23 31.49 0.34
CA ASP A 167 13.52 31.25 1.00
C ASP A 167 13.29 30.91 2.47
N LEU A 168 13.88 29.81 2.91
CA LEU A 168 13.84 29.34 4.30
C LEU A 168 15.01 29.96 5.09
N ASP A 169 14.72 30.42 6.31
CA ASP A 169 15.70 31.00 7.23
C ASP A 169 15.90 30.07 8.45
N PRO A 170 17.09 29.47 8.67
CA PRO A 170 18.38 29.86 8.11
C PRO A 170 18.70 29.32 6.71
N PRO A 171 19.50 30.04 5.90
CA PRO A 171 19.90 29.62 4.55
C PRO A 171 20.96 28.49 4.55
N THR A 172 21.35 28.00 5.72
CA THR A 172 22.29 26.88 5.91
C THR A 172 21.58 25.58 6.28
N LEU A 173 20.26 25.54 6.13
CA LEU A 173 19.45 24.42 6.58
C LEU A 173 19.68 23.22 5.66
N VAL A 174 19.95 22.06 6.24
CA VAL A 174 20.08 20.78 5.52
C VAL A 174 18.92 19.89 5.93
N THR A 175 17.91 19.84 5.07
CA THR A 175 16.69 19.09 5.32
C THR A 175 16.97 17.59 5.31
N THR A 176 16.54 16.91 6.38
CA THR A 176 16.66 15.45 6.46
C THR A 176 15.33 14.78 6.23
N THR A 177 14.26 15.31 6.83
CA THR A 177 12.93 14.68 6.85
C THR A 177 11.87 15.78 6.95
N VAL A 178 10.72 15.60 6.28
CA VAL A 178 9.59 16.55 6.28
C VAL A 178 8.29 15.77 6.49
N VAL A 179 7.48 16.18 7.48
CA VAL A 179 6.18 15.57 7.77
C VAL A 179 5.09 16.63 7.71
N TYR A 180 4.21 16.53 6.71
CA TYR A 180 3.10 17.46 6.50
C TYR A 180 2.01 17.24 7.55
N HIS A 181 1.33 18.32 7.93
CA HIS A 181 0.20 18.21 8.85
C HIS A 181 -0.98 17.52 8.15
N PRO A 182 -1.65 16.55 8.78
CA PRO A 182 -2.68 15.74 8.13
C PRO A 182 -3.90 16.55 7.66
N THR A 183 -4.25 17.63 8.37
CA THR A 183 -5.47 18.40 8.13
C THR A 183 -5.27 19.91 7.91
N ARG A 184 -4.01 20.41 7.94
CA ARG A 184 -3.71 21.85 7.88
C ARG A 184 -2.79 22.14 6.71
N ASP A 185 -3.35 22.74 5.67
CA ASP A 185 -2.60 23.05 4.46
C ASP A 185 -1.42 24.00 4.75
N GLY A 186 -0.26 23.66 4.19
CA GLY A 186 0.96 24.45 4.34
C GLY A 186 1.66 24.34 5.70
N TRP A 187 1.14 23.52 6.62
CA TRP A 187 1.81 23.23 7.89
C TRP A 187 2.65 21.96 7.75
N MET A 188 3.88 22.00 8.24
CA MET A 188 4.78 20.84 8.22
C MET A 188 5.85 20.92 9.32
N LEU A 189 6.27 19.75 9.77
CA LEU A 189 7.45 19.58 10.60
C LEU A 189 8.65 19.27 9.71
N MET A 190 9.79 19.85 10.04
CA MET A 190 11.02 19.65 9.31
C MET A 190 12.20 19.55 10.24
N ARG A 191 13.05 18.53 10.04
CA ARG A 191 14.25 18.29 10.83
C ARG A 191 15.52 18.67 10.08
N ASP A 192 16.31 19.55 10.69
CA ASP A 192 17.66 19.93 10.24
C ASP A 192 18.68 18.88 10.73
N SER A 193 19.38 18.19 9.83
CA SER A 193 20.40 17.18 10.20
C SER A 193 21.63 17.78 10.84
N THR A 194 21.94 19.06 10.59
CA THR A 194 23.18 19.65 11.10
C THR A 194 23.13 19.90 12.60
N ARG A 195 21.93 20.14 13.14
CA ARG A 195 21.68 20.43 14.56
C ARG A 195 20.75 19.42 15.24
N ASN A 196 20.20 18.46 14.49
CA ASN A 196 19.12 17.59 14.94
C ASN A 196 17.94 18.38 15.51
N THR A 197 17.68 19.58 14.99
CA THR A 197 16.62 20.47 15.48
C THR A 197 15.35 20.27 14.65
N LEU A 198 14.23 20.09 15.34
CA LEU A 198 12.90 20.02 14.76
C LEU A 198 12.30 21.43 14.69
N TYR A 199 11.82 21.79 13.52
CA TYR A 199 11.15 23.06 13.25
C TYR A 199 9.72 22.84 12.76
N LEU A 200 8.84 23.77 13.14
CA LEU A 200 7.53 23.97 12.56
C LEU A 200 7.61 25.03 11.46
N ILE A 201 7.05 24.71 10.30
CA ILE A 201 6.71 25.65 9.23
C ILE A 201 5.19 25.78 9.23
N GLU A 202 4.68 26.99 9.43
CA GLU A 202 3.25 27.32 9.31
C GLU A 202 3.00 28.05 8.00
N ASP A 203 1.83 27.82 7.38
CA ASP A 203 1.34 28.57 6.22
C ASP A 203 2.39 28.74 5.11
N TYR A 204 3.11 27.66 4.77
CA TYR A 204 4.19 27.63 3.75
C TYR A 204 5.39 28.56 4.05
N GLY A 205 5.53 28.95 5.33
CA GLY A 205 6.24 30.14 5.79
C GLY A 205 7.72 30.31 5.44
N LYS A 206 8.26 31.48 5.83
CA LYS A 206 9.68 31.90 5.68
C LYS A 206 10.54 31.61 6.91
N ILE A 207 9.93 31.73 8.09
CA ILE A 207 10.63 31.66 9.37
C ILE A 207 10.25 30.34 10.02
N LEU A 208 11.27 29.56 10.33
CA LEU A 208 11.11 28.29 11.02
C LEU A 208 10.99 28.53 12.52
N LYS A 209 9.92 28.00 13.11
CA LYS A 209 9.72 28.02 14.57
C LYS A 209 10.35 26.77 15.16
N GLU A 210 11.35 26.94 16.01
CA GLU A 210 11.95 25.81 16.72
C GLU A 210 10.90 25.12 17.61
N VAL A 211 10.80 23.81 17.48
CA VAL A 211 9.98 22.95 18.34
C VAL A 211 10.85 22.36 19.45
N GLN A 212 11.99 21.77 19.07
CA GLN A 212 12.90 21.08 19.99
C GLN A 212 14.26 20.80 19.33
N GLU A 213 15.35 20.90 20.10
CA GLU A 213 16.70 20.43 19.71
C GLU A 213 16.94 18.95 20.04
N ASN A 214 17.88 18.31 19.34
CA ASN A 214 18.29 16.91 19.50
C ASN A 214 17.17 15.90 19.24
N VAL A 215 16.21 16.23 18.38
CA VAL A 215 15.12 15.31 18.02
C VAL A 215 15.66 14.16 17.18
N HIS A 216 15.18 12.95 17.44
CA HIS A 216 15.45 11.78 16.60
C HIS A 216 14.27 11.40 15.71
N PHE A 217 13.17 10.95 16.31
CA PHE A 217 11.90 10.63 15.65
C PHE A 217 10.83 11.63 16.05
N TYR A 218 9.84 11.85 15.18
CA TYR A 218 8.75 12.76 15.46
C TYR A 218 7.50 12.46 14.62
N GLN A 219 6.33 12.70 15.19
CA GLN A 219 5.02 12.59 14.54
C GLN A 219 4.07 13.68 15.04
N TRP A 220 3.11 14.05 14.19
CA TRP A 220 1.96 14.85 14.62
C TRP A 220 1.08 14.06 15.58
N GLY A 221 0.36 14.76 16.45
CA GLY A 221 -0.75 14.19 17.21
C GLY A 221 -1.93 13.83 16.31
N ASP A 222 -2.88 13.09 16.88
CA ASP A 222 -4.08 12.66 16.18
C ASP A 222 -5.28 13.50 16.65
N ALA A 223 -5.91 14.23 15.72
CA ALA A 223 -7.00 15.16 16.06
C ALA A 223 -8.23 14.50 16.70
N ALA A 224 -8.42 13.19 16.55
CA ALA A 224 -9.53 12.46 17.18
C ALA A 224 -9.23 12.07 18.64
N TRP A 225 -7.95 12.02 19.03
CA TRP A 225 -7.49 11.50 20.33
C TRP A 225 -6.70 12.51 21.17
N ASP A 226 -6.20 13.56 20.54
CA ASP A 226 -5.46 14.65 21.15
C ASP A 226 -6.32 15.92 21.22
N ASP A 227 -6.24 16.65 22.34
CA ASP A 227 -7.01 17.88 22.56
C ASP A 227 -6.65 19.01 21.55
N ASP A 228 -5.49 18.89 20.91
CA ASP A 228 -4.96 19.82 19.92
C ASP A 228 -4.26 19.05 18.81
N ASP A 229 -4.73 19.20 17.57
CA ASP A 229 -4.18 18.55 16.37
C ASP A 229 -2.74 19.00 16.05
N ARG A 230 -2.32 20.14 16.60
CA ARG A 230 -0.96 20.68 16.45
C ARG A 230 0.02 20.12 17.47
N ARG A 231 -0.39 19.19 18.33
CA ARG A 231 0.52 18.55 19.27
C ARG A 231 1.60 17.78 18.51
N VAL A 232 2.82 17.77 19.03
CA VAL A 232 3.94 17.01 18.43
C VAL A 232 4.49 16.03 19.43
N TYR A 233 4.60 14.79 19.00
CA TYR A 233 5.29 13.71 19.70
C TYR A 233 6.66 13.53 19.09
N PHE A 234 7.68 13.40 19.92
CA PHE A 234 9.04 13.19 19.43
C PHE A 234 9.93 12.53 20.45
N THR A 235 11.03 11.96 19.97
CA THR A 235 12.10 11.45 20.81
C THR A 235 13.32 12.35 20.73
N THR A 236 14.10 12.39 21.81
CA THR A 236 15.35 13.16 21.84
C THR A 236 16.55 12.25 22.04
N MET A 237 17.66 12.54 21.37
CA MET A 237 18.96 11.92 21.59
C MET A 237 19.63 12.58 22.81
N ASP A 238 20.19 11.79 23.75
CA ASP A 238 21.03 12.36 24.82
C ASP A 238 22.38 12.79 24.23
N PRO A 239 22.79 14.06 24.37
CA PRO A 239 24.02 14.60 23.78
C PRO A 239 25.33 14.11 24.43
N ASN A 240 25.37 12.93 25.06
CA ASN A 240 26.56 12.47 25.79
C ASN A 240 27.73 12.16 24.81
N PRO A 241 28.82 12.95 24.79
CA PRO A 241 29.89 12.82 23.80
C PRO A 241 30.82 11.62 24.04
N ASN A 242 30.53 10.77 25.03
CA ASN A 242 31.33 9.61 25.43
C ASN A 242 30.60 8.26 25.30
N SER A 243 29.31 8.24 24.91
CA SER A 243 28.65 7.01 24.50
C SER A 243 29.00 6.76 23.02
N ASP A 244 29.35 5.52 22.68
CA ASP A 244 29.38 5.11 21.28
C ASP A 244 28.00 5.40 20.68
N ILE A 245 27.97 5.83 19.41
CA ILE A 245 26.82 6.37 18.65
C ILE A 245 25.60 5.43 18.59
N GLU A 246 25.67 4.25 19.20
CA GLU A 246 24.68 3.16 19.07
C GLU A 246 23.81 2.96 20.32
N ASP A 247 24.08 3.60 21.46
CA ASP A 247 23.28 3.52 22.69
C ASP A 247 22.67 4.90 23.05
N GLU A 248 21.87 5.46 22.14
CA GLU A 248 21.21 6.76 22.35
C GLU A 248 19.94 6.58 23.18
N THR A 249 19.93 7.05 24.42
CA THR A 249 18.72 6.98 25.25
C THR A 249 17.63 7.87 24.65
N VAL A 250 16.47 7.29 24.39
CA VAL A 250 15.36 7.95 23.71
C VAL A 250 14.17 7.97 24.66
N ASN A 251 13.85 9.15 25.20
CA ASN A 251 12.59 9.36 25.91
C ASN A 251 11.57 9.98 24.95
N LEU A 252 10.29 9.63 25.15
CA LEU A 252 9.18 10.11 24.34
C LEU A 252 8.65 11.37 24.99
N PHE A 253 8.74 12.47 24.27
CA PHE A 253 8.27 13.76 24.68
C PHE A 253 7.05 14.18 23.87
N VAL A 254 6.26 15.03 24.49
CA VAL A 254 5.14 15.73 23.88
C VAL A 254 5.35 17.23 24.09
N SER A 255 5.09 18.00 23.03
CA SER A 255 5.11 19.46 23.06
C SER A 255 3.81 20.00 22.50
N ASP A 256 3.20 20.90 23.27
CA ASP A 256 1.95 21.57 22.91
C ASP A 256 2.23 22.89 22.20
N TYR A 257 1.41 23.20 21.20
CA TYR A 257 1.43 24.49 20.52
C TYR A 257 1.20 25.64 21.52
N PRO A 258 1.95 26.76 21.48
CA PRO A 258 2.88 27.22 20.44
C PRO A 258 4.36 26.86 20.68
N TYR A 259 4.64 25.78 21.42
CA TYR A 259 5.99 25.27 21.74
C TYR A 259 6.89 26.22 22.52
N THR A 260 6.32 27.19 23.23
CA THR A 260 7.07 28.14 24.06
C THR A 260 7.23 27.68 25.52
N GLY A 261 6.50 26.65 25.92
CA GLY A 261 6.47 26.12 27.29
C GLY A 261 7.51 25.05 27.60
N GLY A 262 8.34 24.68 26.62
CA GLY A 262 9.18 23.48 26.68
C GLY A 262 8.36 22.20 26.45
N SER A 263 9.04 21.08 26.37
CA SER A 263 8.45 19.75 26.19
C SER A 263 8.30 19.01 27.52
N SER A 264 7.36 18.07 27.57
CA SER A 264 7.15 17.20 28.72
C SER A 264 7.28 15.74 28.31
N GLU A 265 7.88 14.93 29.17
CA GLU A 265 7.97 13.49 28.95
C GLU A 265 6.56 12.88 29.03
N PHE A 266 6.18 12.13 28.00
CA PHE A 266 4.83 11.58 27.85
C PHE A 266 4.52 10.54 28.94
N ASP A 267 5.46 9.62 29.18
CA ASP A 267 5.35 8.66 30.28
C ASP A 267 6.73 8.29 30.83
N LYS A 268 7.01 8.77 32.05
CA LYS A 268 8.27 8.52 32.76
C LYS A 268 8.53 7.06 33.11
N ASN A 269 7.49 6.23 33.07
CA ASN A 269 7.60 4.81 33.38
C ASN A 269 8.05 3.99 32.16
N LEU A 270 7.85 4.51 30.93
CA LEU A 270 8.35 3.87 29.72
C LEU A 270 9.87 3.83 29.76
N GLY A 271 10.53 4.90 30.22
CA GLY A 271 11.99 4.98 30.25
C GLY A 271 12.59 4.88 28.86
N ASP A 272 13.82 4.37 28.81
CA ASP A 272 14.59 4.24 27.58
C ASP A 272 13.98 3.22 26.60
N HIS A 273 13.87 3.59 25.32
CA HIS A 273 13.23 2.79 24.28
C HIS A 273 13.76 3.13 22.90
N ASP A 274 13.64 2.22 21.94
CA ASP A 274 14.30 2.32 20.63
C ASP A 274 13.54 3.25 19.66
N GLY A 275 12.23 3.43 19.87
CA GLY A 275 11.37 4.31 19.07
C GLY A 275 9.90 4.19 19.42
N PHE A 276 9.05 5.00 18.76
CA PHE A 276 7.60 4.96 18.94
C PHE A 276 6.84 5.04 17.61
N LEU A 277 5.61 4.55 17.64
CA LEU A 277 4.64 4.65 16.56
C LEU A 277 3.29 5.12 17.14
N LEU A 278 2.83 6.31 16.73
CA LEU A 278 1.52 6.85 17.06
C LEU A 278 0.56 6.64 15.88
N VAL A 279 -0.53 5.91 16.12
CA VAL A 279 -1.57 5.64 15.12
C VAL A 279 -2.93 5.60 15.80
N GLY A 280 -3.81 6.53 15.42
CA GLY A 280 -5.14 6.65 16.03
C GLY A 280 -5.05 6.77 17.56
N ARG A 281 -5.79 5.89 18.24
CA ARG A 281 -5.86 5.81 19.71
C ARG A 281 -4.59 5.28 20.37
N TYR A 282 -3.74 4.56 19.64
CA TYR A 282 -2.61 3.83 20.20
C TYR A 282 -1.29 4.61 20.05
N ILE A 283 -0.38 4.39 20.98
CA ILE A 283 1.06 4.64 20.79
C ILE A 283 1.78 3.34 21.15
N PHE A 284 2.60 2.81 20.25
CA PHE A 284 3.45 1.67 20.49
C PHE A 284 4.90 2.12 20.68
N ALA A 285 5.65 1.43 21.54
CA ALA A 285 7.08 1.66 21.73
C ALA A 285 7.81 0.33 21.99
N GLN A 286 9.05 0.22 21.51
CA GLN A 286 9.89 -0.95 21.73
C GLN A 286 10.95 -0.61 22.77
N ARG A 287 11.04 -1.41 23.83
CA ARG A 287 12.00 -1.19 24.90
C ARG A 287 12.79 -2.47 25.15
N THR A 288 14.11 -2.32 25.30
CA THR A 288 15.02 -3.41 25.65
C THR A 288 15.29 -3.41 27.16
N ASP A 289 14.82 -4.45 27.86
CA ASP A 289 15.07 -4.64 29.29
C ASP A 289 15.92 -5.89 29.53
N ASP A 290 17.10 -5.75 30.13
CA ASP A 290 18.04 -6.85 30.43
C ASP A 290 18.36 -7.73 29.18
N GLY A 291 18.44 -7.10 28.00
CA GLY A 291 18.67 -7.79 26.72
C GLY A 291 17.43 -8.43 26.10
N VAL A 292 16.24 -8.25 26.69
CA VAL A 292 14.97 -8.73 26.18
C VAL A 292 14.16 -7.57 25.63
N ILE A 293 13.88 -7.59 24.33
CA ILE A 293 13.05 -6.60 23.66
C ILE A 293 11.58 -6.84 24.02
N GLY A 294 10.84 -5.79 24.38
CA GLY A 294 9.44 -5.83 24.75
C GLY A 294 8.64 -4.72 24.07
N LEU A 295 7.52 -5.11 23.44
CA LEU A 295 6.55 -4.15 22.92
C LEU A 295 5.76 -3.55 24.09
N HIS A 296 5.55 -2.24 24.05
CA HIS A 296 4.73 -1.49 25.00
C HIS A 296 3.64 -0.75 24.23
N ALA A 297 2.43 -0.72 24.79
CA ALA A 297 1.28 -0.05 24.20
C ALA A 297 0.69 0.98 25.17
N SER A 298 0.37 2.15 24.64
CA SER A 298 -0.44 3.20 25.25
C SER A 298 -1.77 3.25 24.50
N ASP A 299 -2.87 3.06 25.23
CA ASP A 299 -4.22 3.14 24.68
C ASP A 299 -4.92 4.42 25.15
N ARG A 300 -5.44 5.22 24.20
CA ARG A 300 -6.08 6.54 24.44
C ARG A 300 -5.18 7.45 25.26
N ARG A 301 -3.91 7.53 24.86
CA ARG A 301 -2.85 8.36 25.48
C ARG A 301 -2.64 8.11 27.00
N LYS A 302 -2.99 6.92 27.50
CA LYS A 302 -2.73 6.52 28.89
C LYS A 302 -1.28 6.06 29.10
N PRO A 303 -0.80 5.92 30.35
CA PRO A 303 0.52 5.34 30.60
C PRO A 303 0.71 3.99 29.91
N PHE A 304 1.93 3.74 29.44
CA PHE A 304 2.31 2.54 28.72
C PHE A 304 2.16 1.30 29.59
N LYS A 305 1.78 0.20 28.93
CA LYS A 305 1.80 -1.14 29.49
C LYS A 305 2.60 -2.05 28.59
N ARG A 306 3.40 -2.92 29.18
CA ARG A 306 4.10 -3.97 28.44
C ARG A 306 3.08 -4.94 27.84
N ALA A 307 3.20 -5.19 26.54
CA ALA A 307 2.40 -6.19 25.85
C ALA A 307 2.73 -7.61 26.36
N MET A 308 1.69 -8.39 26.58
CA MET A 308 1.73 -9.80 26.95
C MET A 308 1.49 -10.64 25.70
N ILE A 309 2.59 -11.03 25.06
CA ILE A 309 2.56 -11.85 23.85
C ILE A 309 3.03 -13.26 24.23
N PRO A 310 2.26 -14.32 23.94
CA PRO A 310 2.59 -15.69 24.30
C PRO A 310 3.66 -16.26 23.37
N VAL A 311 4.87 -15.70 23.44
CA VAL A 311 6.03 -16.12 22.66
C VAL A 311 6.71 -17.28 23.41
N PRO A 312 6.68 -18.52 22.90
CA PRO A 312 7.29 -19.66 23.58
C PRO A 312 8.83 -19.66 23.49
N ASP A 313 9.39 -18.98 22.50
CA ASP A 313 10.82 -18.92 22.17
C ASP A 313 11.37 -17.50 22.37
N GLU A 314 12.68 -17.36 22.36
CA GLU A 314 13.31 -16.04 22.29
C GLU A 314 12.90 -15.31 21.00
N HIS A 315 12.56 -14.03 21.11
CA HIS A 315 12.21 -13.15 20.00
C HIS A 315 13.16 -11.94 19.93
N ARG A 316 13.21 -11.32 18.75
CA ARG A 316 14.16 -10.27 18.41
C ARG A 316 13.52 -8.94 18.07
N ASN A 317 12.32 -8.92 17.52
CA ASN A 317 11.72 -7.68 17.04
C ASN A 317 10.19 -7.79 16.91
N TYR A 318 9.52 -6.64 16.83
CA TYR A 318 8.09 -6.51 16.58
C TYR A 318 7.81 -5.55 15.41
N LEU A 319 6.90 -5.91 14.52
CA LEU A 319 6.40 -5.02 13.47
C LEU A 319 4.89 -4.86 13.64
N VAL A 320 4.41 -3.61 13.70
CA VAL A 320 2.98 -3.32 13.85
C VAL A 320 2.40 -3.08 12.46
N ILE A 321 1.56 -4.01 11.98
CA ILE A 321 1.14 -4.05 10.57
C ILE A 321 -0.16 -3.31 10.32
N ARG A 322 -1.14 -3.52 11.20
CA ARG A 322 -2.44 -2.87 11.09
C ARG A 322 -2.95 -2.53 12.47
N ILE A 323 -3.54 -1.37 12.57
CA ILE A 323 -4.34 -0.96 13.73
C ILE A 323 -5.70 -0.58 13.18
N ASN A 324 -6.75 -1.22 13.67
CA ASN A 324 -8.11 -0.71 13.50
C ASN A 324 -8.62 -0.17 14.85
N ASP A 325 -9.86 0.32 14.91
CA ASP A 325 -10.42 0.90 16.14
C ASP A 325 -10.46 -0.07 17.34
N VAL A 326 -10.35 -1.37 17.06
CA VAL A 326 -10.58 -2.45 18.01
C VAL A 326 -9.34 -3.29 18.29
N GLN A 327 -8.42 -3.53 17.34
CA GLN A 327 -7.31 -4.47 17.50
C GLN A 327 -6.08 -4.05 16.68
N ALA A 328 -4.91 -4.51 17.13
CA ALA A 328 -3.64 -4.41 16.43
C ALA A 328 -3.18 -5.78 15.94
N LEU A 329 -2.70 -5.84 14.70
CA LEU A 329 -1.98 -6.98 14.13
C LEU A 329 -0.49 -6.72 14.23
N VAL A 330 0.22 -7.62 14.91
CA VAL A 330 1.66 -7.51 15.17
C VAL A 330 2.38 -8.75 14.69
N ILE A 331 3.47 -8.55 13.95
CA ILE A 331 4.42 -9.61 13.60
C ILE A 331 5.52 -9.65 14.64
N VAL A 332 5.86 -10.86 15.11
CA VAL A 332 7.00 -11.10 16.00
C VAL A 332 8.08 -11.84 15.23
N GLU A 333 9.30 -11.29 15.22
CA GLU A 333 10.50 -11.98 14.73
C GLU A 333 11.05 -12.89 15.83
N HIS A 334 11.17 -14.18 15.55
CA HIS A 334 11.73 -15.16 16.49
C HIS A 334 13.22 -15.40 16.23
N ALA A 335 13.98 -15.80 17.25
CA ALA A 335 15.43 -16.02 17.16
C ALA A 335 15.85 -17.07 16.11
N GLY A 336 14.93 -17.96 15.73
CA GLY A 336 15.10 -18.93 14.64
C GLY A 336 14.97 -18.36 13.23
N GLY A 337 14.76 -17.05 13.07
CA GLY A 337 14.60 -16.39 11.77
C GLY A 337 13.25 -16.63 11.11
N PHE A 338 12.21 -16.89 11.90
CA PHE A 338 10.83 -17.03 11.43
C PHE A 338 9.93 -15.98 12.07
N TYR A 339 8.83 -15.69 11.39
CA TYR A 339 7.90 -14.62 11.76
C TYR A 339 6.53 -15.19 12.03
N ASN A 340 5.91 -14.76 13.13
CA ASN A 340 4.56 -15.17 13.48
C ASN A 340 3.66 -13.92 13.60
N LEU A 341 2.41 -14.04 13.16
CA LEU A 341 1.41 -12.99 13.28
C LEU A 341 0.60 -13.19 14.57
N TYR A 342 0.37 -12.11 15.30
CA TYR A 342 -0.41 -12.08 16.52
C TYR A 342 -1.49 -11.00 16.43
N LEU A 343 -2.63 -11.29 17.05
CA LEU A 343 -3.77 -10.40 17.14
C LEU A 343 -3.91 -9.89 18.57
N SER A 344 -4.13 -8.59 18.75
CA SER A 344 -4.33 -7.99 20.06
C SER A 344 -5.79 -7.98 20.50
N ASP A 345 -6.00 -7.79 21.81
CA ASP A 345 -7.25 -7.30 22.36
C ASP A 345 -7.41 -5.78 22.14
N GLU A 346 -8.54 -5.21 22.59
CA GLU A 346 -8.88 -3.79 22.48
C GLU A 346 -7.97 -2.84 23.28
N SER A 347 -7.08 -3.37 24.11
CA SER A 347 -6.11 -2.55 24.81
C SER A 347 -4.76 -2.49 24.08
N GLY A 348 -4.54 -3.33 23.08
CA GLY A 348 -3.24 -3.50 22.43
C GLY A 348 -2.19 -4.14 23.35
N VAL A 349 -2.61 -4.73 24.47
CA VAL A 349 -1.72 -5.28 25.51
C VAL A 349 -1.72 -6.80 25.48
N TYR A 350 -2.85 -7.45 25.30
CA TYR A 350 -2.93 -8.90 25.34
C TYR A 350 -3.00 -9.45 23.92
N TYR A 351 -2.17 -10.45 23.60
CA TYR A 351 -2.11 -11.00 22.25
C TYR A 351 -2.37 -12.50 22.22
N SER A 352 -2.95 -12.96 21.13
CA SER A 352 -3.10 -14.36 20.76
C SER A 352 -2.37 -14.64 19.44
N LEU A 353 -1.86 -15.86 19.28
CA LEU A 353 -1.20 -16.28 18.04
C LEU A 353 -2.27 -16.44 16.94
N SER A 354 -2.08 -15.77 15.81
CA SER A 354 -2.97 -15.82 14.65
C SER A 354 -2.42 -16.75 13.57
N LEU A 355 -1.21 -16.49 13.07
CA LEU A 355 -0.59 -17.26 11.99
C LEU A 355 0.88 -17.56 12.31
N ARG A 356 1.34 -18.76 11.95
CA ARG A 356 2.74 -19.16 12.10
C ARG A 356 3.50 -19.05 10.79
N ASP A 357 4.79 -18.81 10.89
CA ASP A 357 5.76 -18.95 9.80
C ASP A 357 5.42 -18.11 8.56
N LEU A 358 4.98 -16.87 8.80
CA LEU A 358 4.71 -15.86 7.78
C LEU A 358 5.96 -15.64 6.92
N VAL A 359 5.75 -15.55 5.61
CA VAL A 359 6.81 -15.30 4.64
C VAL A 359 7.17 -13.81 4.65
N ILE A 360 8.42 -13.54 5.01
CA ILE A 360 9.05 -12.23 4.93
C ILE A 360 10.44 -12.43 4.33
N ASP A 361 10.79 -11.70 3.27
CA ASP A 361 12.12 -11.80 2.67
C ASP A 361 13.19 -10.97 3.40
N SER A 362 14.42 -11.02 2.88
CA SER A 362 15.55 -10.27 3.42
C SER A 362 15.42 -8.75 3.29
N ASP A 363 14.51 -8.27 2.45
CA ASP A 363 14.25 -6.85 2.23
C ASP A 363 13.03 -6.37 3.04
N TYR A 364 12.49 -7.23 3.93
CA TYR A 364 11.29 -6.99 4.73
C TYR A 364 10.00 -6.80 3.92
N ASN A 365 9.94 -7.36 2.71
CA ASN A 365 8.67 -7.49 2.00
C ASN A 365 7.84 -8.56 2.71
N ILE A 366 6.61 -8.22 3.09
CA ILE A 366 5.74 -9.07 3.91
C ILE A 366 4.65 -9.64 3.02
N ASP A 367 4.56 -10.97 2.91
CA ASP A 367 3.48 -11.62 2.16
C ASP A 367 2.21 -11.70 3.04
N LEU A 368 1.58 -10.54 3.27
CA LEU A 368 0.31 -10.39 3.95
C LEU A 368 -0.53 -9.30 3.27
N GLU A 369 -1.62 -9.71 2.64
CA GLU A 369 -2.59 -8.84 2.00
C GLU A 369 -3.83 -8.61 2.89
N LEU A 370 -4.27 -7.35 2.98
CA LEU A 370 -5.52 -6.97 3.62
C LEU A 370 -6.49 -6.65 2.50
N ILE A 371 -7.56 -7.43 2.36
CA ILE A 371 -8.48 -7.24 1.24
C ILE A 371 -9.33 -5.98 1.46
N GLU A 372 -9.20 -5.03 0.55
CA GLU A 372 -9.91 -3.77 0.63
C GLU A 372 -11.41 -3.92 0.38
N GLY A 373 -12.20 -3.06 1.01
CA GLY A 373 -13.66 -3.11 0.97
C GLY A 373 -14.27 -4.30 1.74
N LEU A 374 -13.46 -5.20 2.31
CA LEU A 374 -13.89 -6.36 3.10
C LEU A 374 -13.15 -6.42 4.44
N ASN A 375 -13.76 -5.84 5.47
CA ASN A 375 -13.17 -5.86 6.80
C ASN A 375 -13.05 -7.30 7.33
N GLY A 376 -11.86 -7.66 7.82
CA GLY A 376 -11.55 -8.99 8.35
C GLY A 376 -11.00 -9.99 7.34
N THR A 377 -11.03 -9.69 6.04
CA THR A 377 -10.46 -10.59 5.03
C THR A 377 -8.96 -10.34 4.86
N LEU A 378 -8.14 -11.37 5.09
CA LEU A 378 -6.69 -11.34 5.02
C LEU A 378 -6.18 -12.52 4.18
N VAL A 379 -5.15 -12.32 3.37
CA VAL A 379 -4.48 -13.39 2.63
C VAL A 379 -2.99 -13.35 2.95
N ALA A 380 -2.37 -14.48 3.26
CA ALA A 380 -0.95 -14.52 3.63
C ALA A 380 -0.23 -15.71 3.02
N ASN A 381 1.08 -15.57 2.79
CA ASN A 381 1.93 -16.73 2.52
C ASN A 381 2.64 -17.19 3.79
N GLN A 382 2.65 -18.51 4.00
CA GLN A 382 3.35 -19.16 5.11
C GLN A 382 4.32 -20.23 4.59
N TYR A 383 5.43 -20.40 5.30
CA TYR A 383 6.35 -21.50 5.07
C TYR A 383 5.80 -22.81 5.64
N THR A 384 5.72 -23.86 4.83
CA THR A 384 5.46 -25.21 5.32
C THR A 384 6.76 -25.87 5.74
N ARG A 385 6.85 -26.27 7.00
CA ARG A 385 7.97 -27.09 7.49
C ARG A 385 7.62 -28.57 7.35
N GLU A 386 8.12 -29.23 6.31
CA GLU A 386 8.25 -30.68 6.36
C GLU A 386 9.55 -31.04 7.09
N ASP A 387 9.47 -32.09 7.91
CA ASP A 387 10.57 -32.60 8.70
C ASP A 387 11.76 -33.00 7.80
N THR A 388 12.92 -32.41 8.05
CA THR A 388 14.28 -32.87 7.71
C THR A 388 14.90 -32.47 6.35
N SER A 389 15.99 -31.70 6.48
CA SER A 389 17.23 -31.74 5.68
C SER A 389 17.39 -30.91 4.40
N ASP A 390 16.34 -30.32 3.83
CA ASP A 390 16.49 -29.36 2.72
C ASP A 390 16.02 -27.95 3.11
N LEU A 391 16.88 -26.95 2.83
CA LEU A 391 16.66 -25.52 3.10
C LEU A 391 15.64 -24.87 2.15
N ALA A 392 14.91 -25.64 1.35
CA ALA A 392 13.83 -25.13 0.50
C ALA A 392 12.53 -25.18 1.29
N SER A 393 12.22 -24.10 2.00
CA SER A 393 10.92 -23.90 2.61
C SER A 393 9.86 -23.75 1.50
N SER A 394 8.96 -24.73 1.38
CA SER A 394 7.79 -24.64 0.51
C SER A 394 6.86 -23.52 1.00
N ILE A 395 6.31 -22.74 0.07
CA ILE A 395 5.40 -21.63 0.38
C ILE A 395 3.97 -22.04 0.04
N ARG A 396 3.05 -21.79 0.97
CA ARG A 396 1.61 -21.94 0.75
C ARG A 396 0.85 -20.68 1.12
N THR A 397 -0.16 -20.37 0.34
CA THR A 397 -1.09 -19.27 0.59
C THR A 397 -2.27 -19.72 1.44
N VAL A 398 -2.64 -18.89 2.41
CA VAL A 398 -3.80 -19.06 3.27
C VAL A 398 -4.65 -17.79 3.30
N ILE A 399 -5.95 -17.94 3.56
CA ILE A 399 -6.92 -16.85 3.73
C ILE A 399 -7.58 -16.95 5.10
N SER A 400 -7.89 -15.80 5.68
CA SER A 400 -8.75 -15.64 6.83
C SER A 400 -9.88 -14.69 6.47
N LEU A 401 -11.10 -15.03 6.86
CA LEU A 401 -12.27 -14.16 6.69
C LEU A 401 -12.64 -13.45 8.01
N ASP A 402 -12.09 -13.90 9.14
CA ASP A 402 -12.45 -13.49 10.50
C ASP A 402 -11.32 -12.71 11.21
N ASN A 403 -10.63 -11.85 10.45
CA ASN A 403 -9.56 -10.96 10.93
C ASN A 403 -8.34 -11.69 11.52
N GLY A 404 -8.04 -12.88 11.01
CA GLY A 404 -6.92 -13.70 11.45
C GLY A 404 -7.25 -14.63 12.61
N GLY A 405 -8.51 -14.81 12.98
CA GLY A 405 -8.93 -15.79 13.98
C GLY A 405 -8.72 -17.23 13.50
N PHE A 406 -9.02 -17.49 12.23
CA PHE A 406 -8.83 -18.77 11.56
C PHE A 406 -8.28 -18.58 10.15
N TRP A 407 -7.45 -19.53 9.72
CA TRP A 407 -6.80 -19.54 8.42
C TRP A 407 -7.00 -20.88 7.72
N GLU A 408 -7.24 -20.83 6.41
CA GLU A 408 -7.35 -22.01 5.54
C GLU A 408 -6.68 -21.80 4.19
N GLY A 409 -6.38 -22.90 3.47
CA GLY A 409 -5.83 -22.81 2.12
C GLY A 409 -6.88 -22.39 1.10
N LEU A 410 -6.47 -21.67 0.05
CA LEU A 410 -7.36 -21.25 -1.02
C LEU A 410 -7.84 -22.45 -1.85
N LEU A 411 -9.13 -22.49 -2.16
CA LEU A 411 -9.69 -23.50 -3.04
C LEU A 411 -9.15 -23.32 -4.48
N PRO A 412 -8.71 -24.40 -5.13
CA PRO A 412 -8.37 -24.34 -6.55
C PRO A 412 -9.66 -24.20 -7.39
N PRO A 413 -9.62 -23.52 -8.55
CA PRO A 413 -10.72 -23.55 -9.50
C PRO A 413 -10.98 -24.96 -10.04
N ASP A 414 -12.23 -25.21 -10.46
CA ASP A 414 -12.64 -26.48 -11.08
C ASP A 414 -12.06 -26.67 -12.50
N GLU A 415 -11.89 -25.57 -13.24
CA GLU A 415 -11.47 -25.55 -14.64
C GLU A 415 -10.40 -24.50 -14.89
N ASP A 416 -9.52 -24.78 -15.86
CA ASP A 416 -8.52 -23.82 -16.33
C ASP A 416 -9.12 -22.83 -17.35
N VAL A 417 -8.29 -21.90 -17.83
CA VAL A 417 -8.72 -20.88 -18.82
C VAL A 417 -9.21 -21.49 -20.16
N ASN A 418 -8.89 -22.74 -20.46
CA ASN A 418 -9.32 -23.45 -21.67
C ASN A 418 -10.60 -24.28 -21.44
N GLY A 419 -11.09 -24.36 -20.20
CA GLY A 419 -12.21 -25.21 -19.79
C GLY A 419 -11.80 -26.66 -19.53
N ASP A 420 -10.50 -26.94 -19.37
CA ASP A 420 -10.01 -28.26 -18.98
C ASP A 420 -10.09 -28.41 -17.46
N THR A 421 -10.60 -29.55 -16.97
CA THR A 421 -10.74 -29.81 -15.54
C THR A 421 -9.39 -29.84 -14.83
N ILE A 422 -9.28 -29.11 -13.71
CA ILE A 422 -8.09 -29.06 -12.87
C ILE A 422 -8.16 -30.18 -11.82
N ASN A 423 -7.18 -31.08 -11.83
CA ASN A 423 -7.11 -32.17 -10.86
C ASN A 423 -6.27 -31.77 -9.64
N CYS A 424 -6.85 -30.98 -8.74
CA CYS A 424 -6.22 -30.48 -7.52
C CYS A 424 -7.16 -30.62 -6.33
N GLU A 425 -6.82 -31.47 -5.36
CA GLU A 425 -7.68 -31.80 -4.23
C GLU A 425 -7.09 -31.25 -2.91
N PRO A 426 -7.82 -30.38 -2.19
CA PRO A 426 -7.45 -29.93 -0.85
C PRO A 426 -7.39 -31.09 0.16
N PRO A 427 -6.57 -31.00 1.24
CA PRO A 427 -5.67 -29.91 1.59
C PRO A 427 -4.25 -30.05 1.00
N ASN A 428 -4.01 -31.10 0.20
CA ASN A 428 -2.68 -31.38 -0.32
C ASN A 428 -2.32 -30.51 -1.51
N CYS A 429 -3.33 -30.08 -2.28
CA CYS A 429 -3.21 -29.18 -3.41
C CYS A 429 -4.20 -28.02 -3.25
N SER A 430 -3.77 -26.81 -3.56
CA SER A 430 -4.55 -25.58 -3.40
C SER A 430 -4.09 -24.51 -4.39
N LEU A 431 -4.80 -23.39 -4.44
CA LEU A 431 -4.33 -22.19 -5.12
C LEU A 431 -3.29 -21.46 -4.23
N HIS A 432 -2.22 -20.98 -4.85
CA HIS A 432 -1.17 -20.22 -4.20
C HIS A 432 -0.91 -18.92 -4.95
N LEU A 433 -0.83 -17.80 -4.26
CA LEU A 433 -0.71 -16.46 -4.82
C LEU A 433 0.67 -15.88 -4.56
N HIS A 434 1.20 -15.18 -5.56
CA HIS A 434 2.37 -14.33 -5.40
C HIS A 434 1.97 -13.04 -4.68
N MET A 435 2.80 -12.63 -3.75
CA MET A 435 2.72 -11.36 -3.02
C MET A 435 4.10 -10.67 -3.09
N ASP A 436 4.34 -9.65 -2.29
CA ASP A 436 5.48 -8.74 -2.42
C ASP A 436 6.84 -9.45 -2.42
N SER A 437 7.07 -10.40 -1.51
CA SER A 437 8.35 -11.12 -1.40
C SER A 437 8.55 -12.20 -2.45
N THR A 438 7.46 -12.69 -3.02
CA THR A 438 7.45 -13.78 -4.00
C THR A 438 7.17 -13.26 -5.41
N ASN A 439 7.25 -11.95 -5.63
CA ASN A 439 6.66 -11.34 -6.80
C ASN A 439 7.48 -11.57 -8.08
N TYR A 440 6.86 -12.24 -9.05
CA TYR A 440 7.35 -12.35 -10.44
C TYR A 440 6.45 -11.58 -11.43
N ALA A 441 5.48 -10.83 -10.92
CA ALA A 441 4.49 -10.08 -11.68
C ALA A 441 4.38 -8.63 -11.19
N ARG A 442 3.68 -7.75 -11.91
CA ARG A 442 3.60 -6.34 -11.51
C ARG A 442 2.69 -6.07 -10.30
N LEU A 443 1.79 -6.99 -9.98
CA LEU A 443 0.82 -6.88 -8.88
C LEU A 443 0.76 -8.25 -8.20
N GLY A 444 0.96 -8.31 -6.88
CA GLY A 444 0.76 -9.53 -6.10
C GLY A 444 -0.73 -9.86 -6.01
N VAL A 445 -1.36 -9.46 -4.90
CA VAL A 445 -2.80 -9.51 -4.68
C VAL A 445 -3.35 -8.09 -4.73
N TYR A 446 -4.29 -7.83 -5.63
CA TYR A 446 -4.88 -6.51 -5.86
C TYR A 446 -6.37 -6.52 -5.53
N SER A 447 -6.78 -5.59 -4.67
CA SER A 447 -8.17 -5.32 -4.30
C SER A 447 -8.35 -3.82 -4.08
N THR A 448 -9.58 -3.31 -4.11
CA THR A 448 -9.86 -1.89 -3.87
C THR A 448 -11.21 -1.69 -3.19
N GLU A 449 -11.32 -0.71 -2.29
CA GLU A 449 -12.59 -0.34 -1.65
C GLU A 449 -13.70 0.02 -2.66
N SER A 450 -13.31 0.52 -3.85
CA SER A 450 -14.26 0.85 -4.92
C SER A 450 -14.90 -0.40 -5.54
N ALA A 451 -14.34 -1.60 -5.36
CA ALA A 451 -14.78 -2.86 -5.96
C ALA A 451 -14.80 -4.04 -4.94
N PRO A 452 -15.60 -3.95 -3.86
CA PRO A 452 -15.62 -4.91 -2.78
C PRO A 452 -16.03 -6.31 -3.28
N GLY A 453 -15.29 -7.33 -2.84
CA GLY A 453 -15.48 -8.72 -3.27
C GLY A 453 -14.66 -9.13 -4.49
N ILE A 454 -14.12 -8.18 -5.26
CA ILE A 454 -13.23 -8.47 -6.39
C ILE A 454 -11.79 -8.49 -5.90
N ILE A 455 -11.13 -9.63 -6.08
CA ILE A 455 -9.70 -9.78 -5.81
C ILE A 455 -9.04 -10.30 -7.07
N VAL A 456 -8.00 -9.61 -7.54
CA VAL A 456 -7.20 -10.01 -8.70
C VAL A 456 -5.83 -10.41 -8.22
N ALA A 457 -5.36 -11.61 -8.56
CA ALA A 457 -4.08 -12.09 -8.08
C ALA A 457 -3.35 -12.95 -9.11
N HIS A 458 -2.02 -12.92 -9.04
CA HIS A 458 -1.16 -13.82 -9.79
C HIS A 458 -0.86 -15.04 -8.94
N GLY A 459 -1.02 -16.25 -9.49
CA GLY A 459 -0.88 -17.45 -8.70
C GLY A 459 -0.59 -18.72 -9.50
N THR A 460 -0.40 -19.82 -8.78
CA THR A 460 -0.20 -21.16 -9.32
C THR A 460 -1.02 -22.16 -8.51
N ILE A 461 -1.43 -23.24 -9.15
CA ILE A 461 -2.18 -24.33 -8.51
C ILE A 461 -1.22 -25.49 -8.30
N GLY A 462 -1.15 -25.99 -7.07
CA GLY A 462 -0.22 -27.07 -6.74
C GLY A 462 -0.13 -27.37 -5.26
N ILE A 463 0.93 -28.10 -4.90
CA ILE A 463 1.27 -28.44 -3.50
C ILE A 463 1.97 -27.28 -2.79
N GLU A 464 2.61 -26.40 -3.57
CA GLU A 464 3.40 -25.25 -3.15
C GLU A 464 3.39 -24.17 -4.25
N LEU A 465 3.73 -22.93 -3.90
CA LEU A 465 3.86 -21.81 -4.84
C LEU A 465 4.99 -22.06 -5.85
N SER A 466 4.70 -21.88 -7.14
CA SER A 466 5.65 -22.01 -8.25
C SER A 466 5.89 -20.69 -8.97
N ILE A 467 6.92 -20.59 -9.81
CA ILE A 467 7.41 -19.33 -10.40
C ILE A 467 6.66 -18.82 -11.65
N ASN A 468 5.74 -19.61 -12.21
CA ASN A 468 5.07 -19.28 -13.47
C ASN A 468 3.59 -19.00 -13.22
N PRO A 469 3.23 -17.78 -12.81
CA PRO A 469 1.86 -17.49 -12.44
C PRO A 469 0.94 -17.27 -13.64
N ASP A 470 -0.31 -17.67 -13.44
CA ASP A 470 -1.46 -17.25 -14.22
C ASP A 470 -2.28 -16.22 -13.43
N LEU A 471 -3.23 -15.55 -14.10
CA LEU A 471 -4.09 -14.54 -13.49
C LEU A 471 -5.39 -15.18 -12.98
N PHE A 472 -5.62 -15.06 -11.69
CA PHE A 472 -6.82 -15.50 -10.99
C PHE A 472 -7.67 -14.32 -10.53
N ILE A 473 -8.98 -14.48 -10.57
CA ILE A 473 -9.93 -13.50 -10.04
C ILE A 473 -10.91 -14.20 -9.11
N SER A 474 -11.03 -13.68 -7.89
CA SER A 474 -12.16 -13.95 -7.01
C SER A 474 -13.19 -12.84 -7.12
N ARG A 475 -14.47 -13.21 -7.03
CA ARG A 475 -15.61 -12.27 -7.11
C ARG A 475 -16.46 -12.31 -5.86
N ASP A 476 -16.05 -13.04 -4.83
CA ASP A 476 -16.80 -13.25 -3.59
C ASP A 476 -15.92 -13.03 -2.34
N GLY A 477 -14.83 -12.28 -2.48
CA GLY A 477 -13.95 -11.95 -1.35
C GLY A 477 -12.93 -13.03 -1.00
N GLY A 478 -12.58 -13.89 -1.96
CA GLY A 478 -11.50 -14.87 -1.83
C GLY A 478 -11.97 -16.29 -1.51
N VAL A 479 -13.28 -16.54 -1.49
CA VAL A 479 -13.87 -17.86 -1.23
C VAL A 479 -13.73 -18.75 -2.46
N THR A 480 -14.14 -18.26 -3.62
CA THR A 480 -13.96 -18.95 -4.91
C THR A 480 -13.07 -18.15 -5.84
N TRP A 481 -12.35 -18.88 -6.69
CA TRP A 481 -11.37 -18.32 -7.62
C TRP A 481 -11.57 -18.93 -9.00
N GLU A 482 -11.34 -18.14 -10.05
CA GLU A 482 -11.31 -18.59 -11.43
C GLU A 482 -10.02 -18.15 -12.11
N GLN A 483 -9.43 -19.03 -12.92
CA GLN A 483 -8.32 -18.67 -13.80
C GLN A 483 -8.86 -17.90 -15.02
N THR A 484 -8.49 -16.63 -15.17
CA THR A 484 -9.09 -15.75 -16.19
C THR A 484 -8.17 -15.43 -17.37
N LEU A 485 -6.85 -15.39 -17.15
CA LEU A 485 -5.85 -15.23 -18.20
C LEU A 485 -4.63 -16.10 -17.91
N ALA A 486 -4.04 -16.65 -18.97
CA ALA A 486 -2.73 -17.29 -18.88
C ALA A 486 -1.60 -16.25 -18.79
N ARG A 487 -0.58 -16.57 -18.00
CA ARG A 487 0.59 -15.73 -17.68
C ARG A 487 0.24 -14.47 -16.89
N SER A 488 1.27 -13.69 -16.55
CA SER A 488 1.12 -12.42 -15.83
C SER A 488 0.43 -11.33 -16.67
N TRP A 489 -0.56 -10.65 -16.10
CA TRP A 489 -1.17 -9.46 -16.68
C TRP A 489 -1.36 -8.40 -15.59
N GLY A 490 -0.83 -7.20 -15.81
CA GLY A 490 -1.11 -6.08 -14.92
C GLY A 490 -2.56 -5.62 -15.13
N VAL A 491 -3.43 -5.87 -14.14
CA VAL A 491 -4.86 -5.51 -14.18
C VAL A 491 -5.12 -4.25 -13.36
N ASN A 492 -5.94 -3.35 -13.88
CA ASN A 492 -6.44 -2.19 -13.17
C ASN A 492 -7.97 -2.17 -13.21
N LEU A 493 -8.57 -1.72 -12.12
CA LEU A 493 -10.02 -1.57 -11.96
C LEU A 493 -10.43 -0.11 -12.18
N ALA A 494 -11.64 0.06 -12.70
CA ALA A 494 -12.29 1.34 -12.96
C ALA A 494 -13.82 1.20 -12.86
N ASP A 495 -14.52 2.33 -12.85
CA ASP A 495 -15.99 2.38 -12.75
C ASP A 495 -16.51 1.57 -11.55
N HIS A 496 -15.86 1.69 -10.39
CA HIS A 496 -16.22 0.96 -9.15
C HIS A 496 -16.18 -0.57 -9.33
N GLY A 497 -15.20 -1.08 -10.09
CA GLY A 497 -15.07 -2.49 -10.48
C GLY A 497 -15.89 -2.88 -11.72
N GLY A 498 -16.64 -1.94 -12.29
CA GLY A 498 -17.43 -2.14 -13.51
C GLY A 498 -16.59 -2.37 -14.77
N LEU A 499 -15.33 -1.97 -14.75
CA LEU A 499 -14.35 -2.12 -15.83
C LEU A 499 -13.04 -2.70 -15.28
N MET A 500 -12.52 -3.72 -15.97
CA MET A 500 -11.17 -4.24 -15.77
C MET A 500 -10.36 -4.04 -17.05
N VAL A 501 -9.12 -3.55 -16.92
CA VAL A 501 -8.20 -3.43 -18.04
C VAL A 501 -6.89 -4.11 -17.70
N ALA A 502 -6.44 -5.01 -18.57
CA ALA A 502 -5.26 -5.81 -18.44
C ALA A 502 -4.21 -5.40 -19.51
N ALA A 503 -3.00 -5.08 -19.04
CA ALA A 503 -1.83 -4.87 -19.88
C ALA A 503 -0.84 -6.02 -19.65
N LYS A 504 -0.10 -6.42 -20.68
CA LYS A 504 1.00 -7.36 -20.46
C LYS A 504 2.01 -6.76 -19.50
N ASP A 505 2.50 -7.61 -18.62
CA ASP A 505 3.55 -7.26 -17.67
C ASP A 505 4.84 -6.82 -18.39
N TYR A 506 5.64 -5.95 -17.77
CA TYR A 506 6.87 -5.43 -18.35
C TYR A 506 7.98 -6.50 -18.47
N HIS A 507 7.88 -7.57 -17.68
CA HIS A 507 8.71 -8.77 -17.82
C HIS A 507 8.40 -9.59 -19.07
N GLN A 508 7.27 -9.32 -19.72
CA GLN A 508 6.89 -9.97 -20.97
C GLN A 508 7.28 -9.15 -22.19
N GLU A 509 7.12 -9.78 -23.35
CA GLU A 509 7.36 -9.11 -24.62
C GLU A 509 6.47 -7.87 -24.78
N PRO A 510 7.05 -6.76 -25.29
CA PRO A 510 6.32 -5.56 -25.66
C PRO A 510 5.05 -5.88 -26.47
N SER A 511 4.00 -5.10 -26.28
CA SER A 511 2.69 -5.35 -26.88
C SER A 511 2.07 -4.08 -27.46
N MET A 512 1.24 -4.25 -28.48
CA MET A 512 0.34 -3.23 -29.01
C MET A 512 -1.12 -3.42 -28.56
N VAL A 513 -1.39 -4.44 -27.74
CA VAL A 513 -2.73 -4.86 -27.32
C VAL A 513 -2.89 -4.73 -25.80
N LEU A 514 -3.99 -4.08 -25.40
CA LEU A 514 -4.61 -4.18 -24.07
C LEU A 514 -5.79 -5.15 -24.14
N LYS A 515 -6.09 -5.81 -23.02
CA LYS A 515 -7.34 -6.56 -22.84
C LYS A 515 -8.27 -5.78 -21.92
N TYR A 516 -9.57 -5.80 -22.17
CA TYR A 516 -10.57 -5.18 -21.28
C TYR A 516 -11.77 -6.09 -21.06
N SER A 517 -12.42 -5.96 -19.90
CA SER A 517 -13.61 -6.69 -19.49
C SER A 517 -14.59 -5.77 -18.77
N CYS A 518 -15.88 -5.94 -19.05
CA CYS A 518 -16.97 -5.29 -18.32
C CYS A 518 -17.86 -6.30 -17.60
N ASN A 519 -17.42 -7.56 -17.51
CA ASN A 519 -18.14 -8.63 -16.82
C ASN A 519 -17.21 -9.29 -15.79
N GLU A 520 -16.56 -8.46 -14.98
CA GLU A 520 -15.68 -8.91 -13.89
C GLU A 520 -14.63 -9.95 -14.33
N GLY A 521 -14.12 -9.88 -15.56
CA GLY A 521 -13.09 -10.79 -16.06
C GLY A 521 -13.59 -12.15 -16.56
N TYR A 522 -14.91 -12.42 -16.60
CA TYR A 522 -15.45 -13.66 -17.20
C TYR A 522 -15.08 -13.78 -18.68
N SER A 523 -14.96 -12.65 -19.37
CA SER A 523 -14.46 -12.61 -20.74
C SER A 523 -13.67 -11.35 -21.02
N TRP A 524 -12.65 -11.47 -21.87
CA TRP A 524 -11.77 -10.37 -22.25
C TRP A 524 -11.90 -10.03 -23.73
N ARG A 525 -11.71 -8.74 -24.06
CA ARG A 525 -11.66 -8.23 -25.43
C ARG A 525 -10.33 -7.52 -25.68
N ASP A 526 -9.78 -7.71 -26.87
CA ASP A 526 -8.55 -7.06 -27.29
C ASP A 526 -8.83 -5.64 -27.81
N PHE A 527 -7.94 -4.71 -27.46
CA PHE A 527 -7.89 -3.33 -27.94
C PHE A 527 -6.46 -2.97 -28.35
N THR A 528 -6.29 -2.60 -29.62
CA THR A 528 -4.99 -2.14 -30.13
C THR A 528 -4.77 -0.67 -29.76
N PHE A 529 -3.91 -0.41 -28.79
CA PHE A 529 -3.68 0.92 -28.21
C PHE A 529 -2.52 1.69 -28.84
N SER A 530 -1.71 1.04 -29.68
CA SER A 530 -0.53 1.63 -30.30
C SER A 530 -0.28 1.02 -31.68
N SER A 531 0.41 1.75 -32.56
CA SER A 531 0.90 1.25 -33.84
C SER A 531 2.26 0.53 -33.76
N THR A 532 2.95 0.66 -32.64
CA THR A 532 4.26 0.06 -32.36
C THR A 532 4.22 -0.68 -31.04
N ASP A 533 5.09 -1.69 -30.86
CA ASP A 533 5.16 -2.38 -29.59
C ASP A 533 5.69 -1.47 -28.49
N ILE A 534 5.00 -1.47 -27.35
CA ILE A 534 5.32 -0.67 -26.18
C ILE A 534 5.35 -1.60 -24.98
N THR A 535 6.42 -1.47 -24.18
CA THR A 535 6.45 -2.04 -22.83
C THR A 535 5.67 -1.09 -21.94
N ILE A 536 4.55 -1.57 -21.38
CA ILE A 536 3.84 -0.83 -20.35
C ILE A 536 4.62 -1.04 -19.05
N TYR A 537 4.95 0.04 -18.35
CA TYR A 537 5.52 -0.01 -16.99
C TYR A 537 4.46 0.27 -15.93
N GLY A 538 3.33 0.86 -16.32
CA GLY A 538 2.05 0.68 -15.65
C GLY A 538 0.94 1.65 -15.98
N VAL A 539 0.01 1.80 -15.03
CA VAL A 539 -1.27 2.48 -15.22
C VAL A 539 -1.50 3.44 -14.07
N VAL A 540 -2.08 4.58 -14.41
CA VAL A 540 -2.65 5.54 -13.47
C VAL A 540 -4.11 5.75 -13.83
N THR A 541 -4.96 5.68 -12.83
CA THR A 541 -6.40 5.99 -12.90
C THR A 541 -6.66 7.11 -11.88
N GLU A 542 -7.72 7.90 -12.08
CA GLU A 542 -8.16 8.86 -11.05
C GLU A 542 -8.36 8.12 -9.70
N PRO A 543 -7.79 8.62 -8.58
CA PRO A 543 -7.99 8.04 -7.25
C PRO A 543 -9.48 7.82 -6.95
N GLY A 544 -9.79 6.70 -6.29
CA GLY A 544 -11.15 6.18 -6.10
C GLY A 544 -11.69 5.35 -7.27
N GLN A 545 -11.03 5.34 -8.43
CA GLN A 545 -11.39 4.51 -9.59
C GLN A 545 -12.83 4.72 -10.10
N HIS A 546 -13.36 5.94 -9.98
CA HIS A 546 -14.73 6.29 -10.40
C HIS A 546 -14.88 6.54 -11.91
N THR A 547 -13.77 6.77 -12.62
CA THR A 547 -13.80 7.04 -14.07
C THR A 547 -13.42 5.83 -14.90
N THR A 548 -13.74 5.90 -16.19
CA THR A 548 -13.34 4.94 -17.23
C THR A 548 -12.13 5.40 -18.04
N ILE A 549 -11.44 6.46 -17.60
CA ILE A 549 -10.26 6.99 -18.28
C ILE A 549 -9.02 6.50 -17.56
N MET A 550 -8.10 5.88 -18.29
CA MET A 550 -6.84 5.37 -17.75
C MET A 550 -5.66 5.87 -18.56
N SER A 551 -4.57 6.20 -17.86
CA SER A 551 -3.30 6.60 -18.47
C SER A 551 -2.25 5.49 -18.29
N PHE A 552 -1.84 4.89 -19.40
CA PHE A 552 -0.80 3.85 -19.45
C PHE A 552 0.55 4.51 -19.68
N TYR A 553 1.51 4.33 -18.78
CA TYR A 553 2.89 4.79 -18.96
C TYR A 553 3.78 3.64 -19.41
N GLY A 554 4.59 3.93 -20.42
CA GLY A 554 5.34 2.94 -21.17
C GLY A 554 6.50 3.54 -21.96
N GLY A 555 7.20 2.69 -22.68
CA GLY A 555 8.23 3.10 -23.63
C GLY A 555 8.49 2.02 -24.67
N SER A 556 9.04 2.44 -25.82
CA SER A 556 9.58 1.51 -26.81
C SER A 556 11.02 1.16 -26.46
N LEU A 557 11.41 -0.12 -26.56
CA LEU A 557 12.75 -0.57 -26.18
C LEU A 557 13.87 -0.06 -27.11
N ASP A 558 13.59 0.13 -28.41
CA ASP A 558 14.60 0.50 -29.40
C ASP A 558 15.10 1.96 -29.25
N ASN A 559 14.26 2.82 -28.67
CA ASN A 559 14.55 4.23 -28.45
C ASN A 559 13.73 4.72 -27.25
N PHE A 560 14.14 4.29 -26.06
CA PHE A 560 13.37 4.49 -24.85
C PHE A 560 13.13 5.98 -24.58
N LYS A 561 11.85 6.33 -24.56
CA LYS A 561 11.32 7.61 -24.12
C LYS A 561 10.02 7.32 -23.41
N TRP A 562 9.87 7.91 -22.22
CA TRP A 562 8.63 7.82 -21.48
C TRP A 562 7.47 8.30 -22.34
N THR A 563 6.45 7.47 -22.44
CA THR A 563 5.25 7.72 -23.24
C THR A 563 4.05 7.43 -22.38
N ILE A 564 3.14 8.40 -22.26
CA ILE A 564 1.83 8.23 -21.63
C ILE A 564 0.79 8.12 -22.73
N ILE A 565 -0.05 7.09 -22.64
CA ILE A 565 -1.16 6.82 -23.55
C ILE A 565 -2.43 6.85 -22.73
N THR A 566 -3.30 7.81 -23.01
CA THR A 566 -4.57 7.98 -22.30
C THR A 566 -5.68 7.37 -23.12
N VAL A 567 -6.45 6.48 -22.51
CA VAL A 567 -7.53 5.73 -23.16
C VAL A 567 -8.84 5.95 -22.41
N ASP A 568 -9.87 6.36 -23.14
CA ASP A 568 -11.25 6.46 -22.66
C ASP A 568 -12.03 5.20 -23.04
N PHE A 569 -12.46 4.46 -22.02
CA PHE A 569 -13.26 3.25 -22.15
C PHE A 569 -14.77 3.51 -22.08
N THR A 570 -15.24 4.75 -21.94
CA THR A 570 -16.69 5.07 -21.79
C THR A 570 -17.55 4.42 -22.88
N ASN A 571 -17.04 4.42 -24.11
CA ASN A 571 -17.75 3.94 -25.30
C ASN A 571 -18.03 2.43 -25.32
N ILE A 572 -17.39 1.63 -24.44
CA ILE A 572 -17.70 0.20 -24.33
C ILE A 572 -19.07 -0.04 -23.69
N PHE A 573 -19.57 0.94 -22.92
CA PHE A 573 -20.85 0.92 -22.26
C PHE A 573 -21.92 1.54 -23.15
N SER A 574 -23.03 0.83 -23.35
CA SER A 574 -24.12 1.29 -24.23
C SER A 574 -25.11 2.25 -23.54
N ARG A 575 -25.14 2.22 -22.20
CA ARG A 575 -26.01 3.03 -21.35
C ARG A 575 -25.44 3.12 -19.93
N GLN A 576 -25.96 4.07 -19.16
CA GLN A 576 -25.81 4.07 -17.70
C GLN A 576 -26.63 2.94 -17.07
N CYS A 577 -26.18 2.45 -15.92
CA CYS A 577 -26.91 1.45 -15.16
C CYS A 577 -28.20 2.02 -14.57
N ASP A 578 -29.18 1.15 -14.36
CA ASP A 578 -30.40 1.42 -13.61
C ASP A 578 -30.55 0.41 -12.46
N ASP A 579 -31.46 0.66 -11.51
CA ASP A 579 -31.65 -0.16 -10.31
C ASP A 579 -31.84 -1.66 -10.59
N GLN A 580 -32.34 -2.04 -11.79
CA GLN A 580 -32.54 -3.45 -12.15
C GLN A 580 -31.24 -4.15 -12.55
N ASP A 581 -30.17 -3.40 -12.79
CA ASP A 581 -28.86 -3.92 -13.14
C ASP A 581 -28.03 -4.35 -11.93
N TYR A 582 -28.49 -4.00 -10.72
CA TYR A 582 -27.81 -4.31 -9.47
C TYR A 582 -28.42 -5.53 -8.76
N TYR A 583 -27.63 -6.12 -7.87
CA TYR A 583 -28.05 -7.17 -6.95
C TYR A 583 -27.35 -7.00 -5.60
N ASP A 584 -28.03 -7.46 -4.55
CA ASP A 584 -27.50 -7.50 -3.20
C ASP A 584 -26.55 -8.68 -3.06
N TRP A 585 -25.29 -8.39 -2.72
CA TRP A 585 -24.28 -9.38 -2.38
C TRP A 585 -23.92 -9.27 -0.89
N ARG A 586 -23.55 -10.41 -0.28
CA ARG A 586 -23.08 -10.46 1.10
C ARG A 586 -21.78 -11.25 1.13
N PRO A 587 -20.71 -10.73 1.74
CA PRO A 587 -19.59 -11.55 2.15
C PRO A 587 -20.12 -12.67 3.05
N TRP A 588 -19.71 -13.90 2.76
CA TRP A 588 -20.19 -15.08 3.46
C TRP A 588 -19.01 -15.98 3.78
N ASP A 589 -19.05 -16.55 4.97
CA ASP A 589 -18.15 -17.60 5.41
C ASP A 589 -18.98 -18.86 5.61
N GLU A 590 -18.69 -19.94 4.86
CA GLU A 590 -19.46 -21.19 4.95
C GLU A 590 -19.42 -21.83 6.34
N ARG A 591 -18.47 -21.42 7.19
CA ARG A 591 -18.31 -21.93 8.56
C ARG A 591 -19.30 -21.32 9.55
N THR A 592 -19.88 -20.15 9.25
CA THR A 592 -20.82 -19.49 10.15
C THR A 592 -22.25 -19.86 9.77
N GLU A 593 -23.01 -20.48 10.69
CA GLU A 593 -24.44 -20.74 10.45
C GLU A 593 -25.24 -19.43 10.34
N SER A 594 -24.74 -18.37 10.96
CA SER A 594 -25.22 -16.99 10.85
C SER A 594 -24.51 -16.28 9.70
N GLN A 595 -25.22 -15.52 8.85
CA GLN A 595 -24.66 -14.62 7.81
C GLN A 595 -23.93 -13.40 8.40
N CYS A 596 -23.17 -13.63 9.45
CA CYS A 596 -22.55 -12.65 10.32
C CYS A 596 -21.06 -12.97 10.42
N LEU A 597 -20.26 -11.93 10.28
CA LEU A 597 -18.81 -11.94 10.35
C LEU A 597 -18.40 -10.80 11.28
N LEU A 598 -17.60 -11.11 12.30
CA LEU A 598 -17.15 -10.14 13.30
C LEU A 598 -18.32 -9.38 13.96
N GLY A 599 -19.36 -10.12 14.39
CA GLY A 599 -20.55 -9.54 15.03
C GLY A 599 -21.46 -8.70 14.11
N SER A 600 -21.27 -8.73 12.80
CA SER A 600 -22.08 -7.94 11.86
C SER A 600 -22.34 -8.61 10.51
N SER A 601 -23.44 -8.21 9.86
CA SER A 601 -23.79 -8.62 8.51
C SER A 601 -23.84 -7.37 7.63
N ILE A 602 -23.14 -7.40 6.51
CA ILE A 602 -23.13 -6.33 5.52
C ILE A 602 -23.74 -6.82 4.21
N THR A 603 -24.69 -6.06 3.69
CA THR A 603 -25.21 -6.23 2.33
C THR A 603 -24.66 -5.11 1.46
N ILE A 604 -24.08 -5.50 0.33
CA ILE A 604 -23.34 -4.62 -0.58
C ILE A 604 -24.01 -4.68 -1.93
N GLU A 605 -24.43 -3.53 -2.45
CA GLU A 605 -24.99 -3.45 -3.80
C GLU A 605 -23.87 -3.61 -4.86
N ARG A 606 -24.06 -4.55 -5.78
CA ARG A 606 -23.12 -4.83 -6.87
C ARG A 606 -23.82 -4.90 -8.22
N ARG A 607 -23.14 -4.43 -9.27
CA ARG A 607 -23.63 -4.57 -10.64
C ARG A 607 -23.62 -6.05 -11.03
N LYS A 608 -24.70 -6.53 -11.61
CA LYS A 608 -24.80 -7.89 -12.15
C LYS A 608 -23.70 -8.13 -13.19
N PRO A 609 -22.87 -9.19 -13.06
CA PRO A 609 -21.74 -9.41 -13.97
C PRO A 609 -22.14 -9.57 -15.44
N GLN A 610 -23.35 -10.07 -15.72
CA GLN A 610 -23.89 -10.25 -17.06
C GLN A 610 -24.37 -8.95 -17.73
N ILE A 611 -24.35 -7.82 -17.02
CA ILE A 611 -24.80 -6.52 -17.52
C ILE A 611 -23.60 -5.58 -17.66
N CYS A 612 -23.33 -5.14 -18.90
CA CYS A 612 -22.34 -4.11 -19.17
C CYS A 612 -23.00 -2.74 -19.38
N CYS A 613 -23.31 -2.09 -18.27
CA CYS A 613 -23.72 -0.69 -18.19
C CYS A 613 -22.67 0.09 -17.37
N LEU A 614 -22.62 1.40 -17.58
CA LEU A 614 -21.72 2.30 -16.84
C LEU A 614 -22.34 2.63 -15.48
N ASN A 615 -21.65 2.34 -14.37
CA ASN A 615 -22.10 2.80 -13.05
C ASN A 615 -22.07 4.34 -13.01
N GLY A 616 -20.95 4.90 -13.45
CA GLY A 616 -20.75 6.34 -13.59
C GLY A 616 -20.06 6.94 -12.37
N ARG A 617 -19.47 8.12 -12.59
CA ARG A 617 -18.58 8.77 -11.61
C ARG A 617 -19.24 9.05 -10.26
N ASP A 618 -20.51 9.41 -10.30
CA ASP A 618 -21.29 9.79 -9.12
C ASP A 618 -22.03 8.60 -8.50
N TYR A 619 -21.73 7.37 -8.93
CA TYR A 619 -22.29 6.17 -8.33
C TYR A 619 -21.84 6.06 -6.88
N ASP A 620 -22.82 6.13 -5.99
CA ASP A 620 -22.63 5.92 -4.56
C ASP A 620 -23.24 4.57 -4.20
N ARG A 621 -22.39 3.64 -3.78
CA ARG A 621 -22.80 2.25 -3.53
C ARG A 621 -23.60 2.19 -2.24
N GLU A 622 -24.76 1.53 -2.28
CA GLU A 622 -25.53 1.28 -1.07
C GLU A 622 -24.91 0.14 -0.23
N PHE A 623 -24.80 0.39 1.08
CA PHE A 623 -24.39 -0.57 2.10
C PHE A 623 -25.48 -0.67 3.18
N ASP A 624 -26.03 -1.87 3.40
CA ASP A 624 -26.92 -2.15 4.55
C ASP A 624 -26.13 -2.92 5.62
N TYR A 625 -25.84 -2.24 6.73
CA TYR A 625 -25.11 -2.79 7.86
C TYR A 625 -26.06 -3.16 9.00
N ARG A 626 -25.92 -4.39 9.51
CA ARG A 626 -26.70 -4.89 10.64
C ARG A 626 -25.81 -5.55 11.67
N ILE A 627 -25.97 -5.14 12.93
CA ILE A 627 -25.33 -5.80 14.07
C ILE A 627 -26.05 -7.12 14.32
N CYS A 628 -25.27 -8.20 14.48
CA CYS A 628 -25.78 -9.52 14.77
C CYS A 628 -25.83 -9.78 16.28
N ASP A 629 -26.70 -10.70 16.71
CA ASP A 629 -26.61 -11.29 18.04
C ASP A 629 -25.30 -12.10 18.13
N CYS A 630 -24.62 -12.04 19.27
CA CYS A 630 -23.36 -12.76 19.47
C CYS A 630 -23.56 -14.28 19.37
N ALA A 631 -22.70 -14.94 18.61
CA ALA A 631 -22.63 -16.39 18.48
C ALA A 631 -21.41 -16.96 19.23
N SER A 632 -21.27 -18.29 19.31
CA SER A 632 -20.13 -18.91 20.01
C SER A 632 -18.78 -18.53 19.41
N GLU A 633 -18.76 -18.28 18.11
CA GLU A 633 -17.59 -17.99 17.29
C GLU A 633 -17.05 -16.57 17.55
N ASP A 634 -17.88 -15.67 18.09
CA ASP A 634 -17.48 -14.30 18.43
C ASP A 634 -16.69 -14.21 19.76
N TYR A 635 -16.52 -15.32 20.48
CA TYR A 635 -15.81 -15.36 21.77
C TYR A 635 -14.44 -16.01 21.62
N GLU A 636 -13.40 -15.31 22.07
CA GLU A 636 -12.06 -15.87 22.23
C GLU A 636 -11.78 -16.30 23.68
N TRP A 637 -10.88 -17.27 23.85
CA TRP A 637 -10.39 -17.62 25.17
C TRP A 637 -9.46 -16.51 25.69
N PRO A 638 -9.61 -16.07 26.94
CA PRO A 638 -8.66 -15.11 27.50
C PRO A 638 -7.24 -15.70 27.42
N PRO A 639 -6.22 -14.89 27.09
CA PRO A 639 -4.87 -15.37 26.94
C PRO A 639 -4.45 -16.14 28.20
N ALA A 640 -4.02 -17.39 28.02
CA ALA A 640 -3.63 -18.23 29.12
C ALA A 640 -2.54 -17.52 29.92
N ALA A 641 -2.81 -17.20 31.19
CA ALA A 641 -1.79 -16.70 32.07
C ALA A 641 -0.63 -17.72 32.08
N VAL A 642 0.56 -17.25 31.68
CA VAL A 642 1.79 -18.05 31.69
C VAL A 642 1.90 -18.72 33.06
N GLY A 643 1.70 -20.05 33.10
CA GLY A 643 1.78 -20.85 34.32
C GLY A 643 0.50 -21.57 34.78
N SER A 644 -0.65 -21.43 34.11
CA SER A 644 -1.82 -22.26 34.44
C SER A 644 -1.91 -23.51 33.56
N SER A 645 -1.57 -24.66 34.14
CA SER A 645 -1.88 -25.98 33.58
C SER A 645 -3.39 -26.27 33.76
N ALA A 646 -4.25 -25.52 33.10
CA ALA A 646 -5.66 -25.86 33.01
C ALA A 646 -5.83 -26.76 31.78
N THR A 647 -6.20 -28.01 32.02
CA THR A 647 -6.55 -28.99 30.98
C THR A 647 -7.86 -28.57 30.31
N PRO A 648 -8.06 -28.84 29.01
CA PRO A 648 -9.34 -28.60 28.36
C PRO A 648 -10.38 -29.56 28.95
N GLY A 649 -11.51 -29.03 29.40
CA GLY A 649 -12.66 -29.79 29.92
C GLY A 649 -13.89 -29.52 29.09
#